data_AF-A0A346XVB8-F1
#
_entry.id   AF-A0A346XVB8-F1
#
_cell.length_a   1.000
_cell.length_b   1.000
_cell.length_c   1.000
_cell.angle_alpha   90.00
_cell.angle_beta   90.00
_cell.angle_gamma   90.00
#
_symmetry.space_group_name_H-M   'P 1'
#
loop_
_entity.id
_entity.type
_entity.pdbx_description
1 polymer ?
#
loop_
_entity_poly.entity_id
_entity_poly.type
_entity_poly.pdbx_seq_one_letter_code
_entity_poly.pdbx_strand_id
1 'polypeptide(L)'
;MTSVSRRAFLRGSAAAVSVATVSPAALAAAGLTAPAFAQQTTDAGEDWVRVYLVVIDGLRPDEVVQMPTLNQLATDGWYYPNSRAQMIAETTPNHVSMITGMRVDRHGMPGNDVAYVDDNIGVTPRYLQTDTLYSLIARQAPDMVATAATSKEYIVQMTKHMRVDRGTEDADATNDPFIVPVSGHAIDAEVGPDALAQSTDLDPDFGWMSLGDVDRVGHTDLSGATGLPPVARTLSLQTADLHVGRLVSALQDAGRWDNTVMIVTADHSMDWSTPDSIVSLSATFDEDADLAGRYDVAQNGGAGIYWLRSPDADGADERLKAMRNIAMATDGVTEAWYTRPNPADGGTDFWVGVTRPDWGLTGDRTGDLVVFVADGYRLTEPAQASNPIPGNHGHVATLPIPQIIAGGWDGLNANDDVPGGEAEDVADDVRLEGQGENIDIAPTVAWLLNLNPPPGGYDGRVLSEAFARRPDPRVPVVDVPNVPRYREAAGDSRQATSVALSMMAFPEATDADGNPVVSTVVLASGDTFPDALAATPLAVASGGPLLLTPSQALDSAVAAEIQRLSPTTVYLVGGETALSPAVESAVAGLGVETVTRLAGDSRYGTAAAIAAELVGGAAGPALPGFGQDAGGAGPDVILASGENFPDALAAGPLAAVGGRVILLTRPDELPEATAAALASLAPSRVIVAGGPAAVSDAVLEALAADADVERLGGDGRFDTAALLMERTIREGGLTDLAFVVSGDGFADALAAGATVGLMGGMLVPLSPAGLRSSGGAGEVLLERADGLVEVVWVGGTAALPTDLRDQVEARILLTRSRT
;
A
#
# COMPACT_ATOMS: atom_id res chain seq x y z
N MET A 1 -2.51 -19.34 -42.54
CA MET A 1 -3.70 -18.87 -43.28
C MET A 1 -4.82 -19.83 -42.92
N THR A 2 -5.92 -19.51 -42.25
CA THR A 2 -6.65 -18.27 -42.00
C THR A 2 -7.38 -18.42 -40.65
N SER A 3 -7.15 -17.51 -39.70
CA SER A 3 -8.03 -17.29 -38.54
C SER A 3 -8.31 -15.80 -38.46
N VAL A 4 -9.25 -15.33 -39.28
CA VAL A 4 -9.86 -14.03 -39.08
C VAL A 4 -10.80 -14.20 -37.89
N SER A 5 -10.40 -13.70 -36.72
CA SER A 5 -11.21 -13.76 -35.51
C SER A 5 -12.47 -12.91 -35.68
N ARG A 6 -13.57 -13.33 -35.05
CA ARG A 6 -14.85 -12.59 -34.95
C ARG A 6 -14.69 -11.11 -34.55
N ARG A 7 -13.54 -10.70 -33.99
CA ARG A 7 -13.18 -9.32 -33.63
C ARG A 7 -13.01 -8.36 -34.83
N ALA A 8 -12.84 -8.86 -36.06
CA ALA A 8 -12.71 -8.00 -37.24
C ALA A 8 -14.04 -7.66 -37.94
N PHE A 9 -15.11 -8.42 -37.69
CA PHE A 9 -16.37 -8.25 -38.44
C PHE A 9 -17.28 -7.12 -37.89
N LEU A 10 -17.10 -6.71 -36.63
CA LEU A 10 -17.88 -5.61 -36.02
C LEU A 10 -17.21 -4.24 -36.11
N ARG A 11 -15.90 -4.18 -36.45
CA ARG A 11 -15.17 -2.90 -36.62
C ARG A 11 -15.42 -2.23 -37.99
N GLY A 12 -16.11 -2.90 -38.92
CA GLY A 12 -16.36 -2.42 -40.28
C GLY A 12 -17.59 -1.53 -40.49
N SER A 13 -18.39 -1.28 -39.44
CA SER A 13 -19.64 -0.51 -39.54
C SER A 13 -19.58 0.85 -38.84
N ALA A 14 -18.40 1.29 -38.42
CA ALA A 14 -18.17 2.57 -37.76
C ALA A 14 -18.13 3.73 -38.78
N ALA A 15 -19.29 4.01 -39.40
CA ALA A 15 -19.59 5.28 -40.02
C ALA A 15 -21.13 5.39 -40.13
N ALA A 16 -21.70 6.28 -39.32
CA ALA A 16 -23.14 6.55 -39.13
C ALA A 16 -23.90 5.61 -38.18
N VAL A 17 -23.62 5.73 -36.88
CA VAL A 17 -24.66 5.48 -35.86
C VAL A 17 -25.25 6.84 -35.50
N SER A 18 -26.29 7.21 -36.24
CA SER A 18 -27.26 8.21 -35.79
C SER A 18 -27.84 7.75 -34.46
N VAL A 19 -28.09 8.71 -33.56
CA VAL A 19 -28.90 8.55 -32.33
C VAL A 19 -30.15 7.73 -32.66
N ALA A 20 -30.11 6.43 -32.38
CA ALA A 20 -31.27 5.57 -32.46
C ALA A 20 -31.87 5.55 -31.06
N THR A 21 -32.77 6.50 -30.81
CA THR A 21 -33.77 6.38 -29.76
C THR A 21 -34.45 5.02 -29.91
N VAL A 22 -34.19 4.09 -28.99
CA VAL A 22 -34.99 2.86 -28.90
C VAL A 22 -36.39 3.32 -28.46
N SER A 23 -37.32 3.37 -29.41
CA SER A 23 -38.70 3.74 -29.12
C SER A 23 -39.36 2.65 -28.25
N PRO A 24 -40.23 3.01 -27.28
CA PRO A 24 -40.92 2.08 -26.36
C PRO A 24 -41.69 0.95 -27.05
N ALA A 25 -42.02 1.09 -28.33
CA ALA A 25 -42.72 0.08 -29.12
C ALA A 25 -41.89 -1.20 -29.41
N ALA A 26 -40.55 -1.15 -29.31
CA ALA A 26 -39.70 -2.33 -29.53
C ALA A 26 -39.73 -3.32 -28.35
N LEU A 27 -40.05 -2.86 -27.12
CA LEU A 27 -40.17 -3.72 -25.93
C LEU A 27 -41.48 -4.54 -25.90
N ALA A 28 -42.51 -4.15 -26.66
CA ALA A 28 -43.81 -4.84 -26.65
C ALA A 28 -43.90 -6.04 -27.62
N ALA A 29 -42.88 -6.27 -28.47
CA ALA A 29 -42.93 -7.28 -29.54
C ALA A 29 -42.26 -8.62 -29.19
N ALA A 30 -41.53 -8.72 -28.08
CA ALA A 30 -40.99 -9.99 -27.58
C ALA A 30 -42.01 -10.69 -26.66
N GLY A 31 -43.15 -11.07 -27.24
CA GLY A 31 -44.10 -11.94 -26.56
C GLY A 31 -43.44 -13.28 -26.21
N LEU A 32 -43.06 -13.46 -24.94
CA LEU A 32 -42.65 -14.74 -24.38
C LEU A 32 -43.40 -14.93 -23.07
N THR A 33 -44.48 -15.69 -23.15
CA THR A 33 -45.15 -16.30 -21.99
C THR A 33 -44.17 -17.17 -21.22
N ALA A 34 -44.20 -17.11 -19.89
CA ALA A 34 -43.41 -17.93 -19.00
C ALA A 34 -43.54 -19.43 -19.36
N PRO A 35 -42.44 -20.16 -19.59
CA PRO A 35 -42.50 -21.60 -19.68
C PRO A 35 -42.66 -22.16 -18.26
N ALA A 36 -43.63 -23.05 -18.07
CA ALA A 36 -43.75 -23.83 -16.85
C ALA A 36 -42.72 -24.97 -16.87
N PHE A 37 -41.66 -24.92 -16.07
CA PHE A 37 -40.80 -26.09 -15.85
C PHE A 37 -40.16 -26.17 -14.48
N ALA A 38 -40.21 -27.41 -13.98
CA ALA A 38 -39.39 -28.11 -13.00
C ALA A 38 -38.62 -27.29 -11.94
N GLN A 39 -39.10 -27.38 -10.71
CA GLN A 39 -38.32 -27.19 -9.48
C GLN A 39 -37.05 -28.05 -9.55
N GLN A 40 -35.90 -27.41 -9.72
CA GLN A 40 -34.60 -28.04 -9.52
C GLN A 40 -33.99 -27.46 -8.24
N THR A 41 -33.52 -28.38 -7.40
CA THR A 41 -32.92 -28.25 -6.06
C THR A 41 -32.61 -26.84 -5.59
N THR A 42 -33.43 -26.33 -4.67
CA THR A 42 -33.19 -25.12 -3.87
C THR A 42 -32.16 -25.43 -2.78
N ASP A 43 -31.26 -24.48 -2.47
CA ASP A 43 -30.43 -24.46 -1.25
C ASP A 43 -31.28 -24.17 0.02
N ALA A 44 -32.61 -24.14 -0.12
CA ALA A 44 -33.58 -23.88 0.94
C ALA A 44 -33.37 -24.78 2.16
N GLY A 45 -32.97 -24.16 3.28
CA GLY A 45 -32.72 -24.82 4.55
C GLY A 45 -31.24 -24.88 4.97
N GLU A 46 -30.31 -24.39 4.13
CA GLU A 46 -28.91 -24.20 4.50
C GLU A 46 -28.68 -22.82 5.17
N ASP A 47 -27.85 -22.75 6.20
CA ASP A 47 -27.69 -21.53 7.04
C ASP A 47 -26.59 -20.58 6.51
N TRP A 48 -26.13 -20.75 5.26
CA TRP A 48 -25.11 -19.89 4.64
C TRP A 48 -25.73 -18.92 3.61
N VAL A 49 -24.99 -17.87 3.23
CA VAL A 49 -25.46 -16.83 2.31
C VAL A 49 -24.48 -16.51 1.19
N ARG A 50 -25.02 -16.02 0.08
CA ARG A 50 -24.34 -15.22 -0.93
C ARG A 50 -24.58 -13.75 -0.63
N VAL A 51 -23.60 -12.91 -0.89
CA VAL A 51 -23.69 -11.46 -0.63
C VAL A 51 -23.58 -10.70 -1.94
N TYR A 52 -24.59 -9.89 -2.26
CA TYR A 52 -24.57 -8.98 -3.40
C TYR A 52 -24.48 -7.53 -2.93
N LEU A 53 -23.44 -6.81 -3.36
CA LEU A 53 -23.35 -5.37 -3.23
C LEU A 53 -23.87 -4.72 -4.53
N VAL A 54 -24.87 -3.86 -4.41
CA VAL A 54 -25.45 -3.09 -5.51
C VAL A 54 -25.23 -1.61 -5.23
N VAL A 55 -24.46 -0.94 -6.08
CA VAL A 55 -24.20 0.50 -6.00
C VAL A 55 -24.89 1.19 -7.16
N ILE A 56 -25.68 2.22 -6.86
CA ILE A 56 -26.32 3.09 -7.85
C ILE A 56 -25.71 4.48 -7.69
N ASP A 57 -24.77 4.78 -8.57
CA ASP A 57 -23.90 5.96 -8.52
C ASP A 57 -24.71 7.26 -8.56
N GLY A 58 -24.51 8.15 -7.59
CA GLY A 58 -25.23 9.42 -7.49
C GLY A 58 -26.71 9.35 -7.11
N LEU A 59 -27.19 8.23 -6.54
CA LEU A 59 -28.58 8.07 -6.10
C LEU A 59 -28.85 8.79 -4.78
N ARG A 60 -29.90 9.63 -4.76
CA ARG A 60 -30.34 10.31 -3.52
C ARG A 60 -31.32 9.44 -2.71
N PRO A 61 -31.35 9.55 -1.37
CA PRO A 61 -32.30 8.82 -0.53
C PRO A 61 -33.78 9.04 -0.92
N ASP A 62 -34.15 10.27 -1.28
CA ASP A 62 -35.53 10.64 -1.63
C ASP A 62 -35.98 10.10 -3.00
N GLU A 63 -35.05 9.64 -3.84
CA GLU A 63 -35.37 9.09 -5.16
C GLU A 63 -35.79 7.61 -5.10
N VAL A 64 -35.48 6.91 -4.00
CA VAL A 64 -35.82 5.49 -3.80
C VAL A 64 -37.33 5.25 -3.94
N VAL A 65 -38.18 6.17 -3.49
CA VAL A 65 -39.66 6.05 -3.57
C VAL A 65 -40.18 5.96 -5.00
N GLN A 66 -39.38 6.42 -5.98
CA GLN A 66 -39.73 6.46 -7.39
C GLN A 66 -39.26 5.20 -8.14
N MET A 67 -38.54 4.31 -7.43
CA MET A 67 -37.93 3.08 -7.96
C MET A 67 -38.67 1.87 -7.38
N PRO A 68 -39.64 1.28 -8.10
CA PRO A 68 -40.53 0.27 -7.53
C PRO A 68 -39.84 -0.94 -6.90
N THR A 69 -38.77 -1.44 -7.51
CA THR A 69 -38.02 -2.59 -6.98
C THR A 69 -37.27 -2.20 -5.71
N LEU A 70 -36.51 -1.11 -5.74
CA LEU A 70 -35.77 -0.62 -4.57
C LEU A 70 -36.70 -0.23 -3.41
N ASN A 71 -37.80 0.44 -3.71
CA ASN A 71 -38.82 0.80 -2.72
C ASN A 71 -39.40 -0.45 -2.05
N GLN A 72 -39.62 -1.52 -2.81
CA GLN A 72 -40.04 -2.80 -2.26
C GLN A 72 -38.93 -3.43 -1.39
N LEU A 73 -37.69 -3.49 -1.87
CA LEU A 73 -36.57 -4.03 -1.08
C LEU A 73 -36.38 -3.27 0.24
N ALA A 74 -36.54 -1.96 0.23
CA ALA A 74 -36.47 -1.13 1.44
C ALA A 74 -37.66 -1.37 2.39
N THR A 75 -38.85 -1.60 1.84
CA THR A 75 -40.06 -1.90 2.64
C THR A 75 -39.99 -3.29 3.28
N ASP A 76 -39.47 -4.27 2.54
CA ASP A 76 -39.41 -5.67 2.96
C ASP A 76 -38.15 -5.99 3.79
N GLY A 77 -37.13 -5.12 3.75
CA GLY A 77 -35.82 -5.30 4.39
C GLY A 77 -35.53 -4.31 5.52
N TRP A 78 -34.24 -4.10 5.79
CA TRP A 78 -33.76 -3.09 6.73
C TRP A 78 -33.28 -1.85 5.97
N TYR A 79 -33.95 -0.72 6.18
CA TYR A 79 -33.63 0.55 5.53
C TYR A 79 -32.94 1.51 6.50
N TYR A 80 -31.82 2.10 6.07
CA TYR A 80 -31.10 3.16 6.79
C TYR A 80 -31.41 4.52 6.13
N PRO A 81 -32.42 5.26 6.60
CA PRO A 81 -32.87 6.50 5.96
C PRO A 81 -31.84 7.64 6.05
N ASN A 82 -30.97 7.61 7.07
CA ASN A 82 -29.95 8.62 7.33
C ASN A 82 -28.53 8.12 7.01
N SER A 83 -28.42 7.16 6.07
CA SER A 83 -27.09 6.66 5.69
C SER A 83 -26.28 7.73 4.97
N ARG A 84 -24.95 7.67 5.11
CA ARG A 84 -24.05 8.65 4.49
C ARG A 84 -22.80 8.06 3.86
N ALA A 85 -22.33 8.77 2.85
CA ALA A 85 -21.00 8.69 2.29
C ALA A 85 -19.92 9.19 3.30
N GLN A 86 -18.67 8.87 3.00
CA GLN A 86 -17.48 9.47 3.60
C GLN A 86 -17.15 10.79 2.90
N MET A 87 -16.52 11.72 3.64
CA MET A 87 -15.93 12.91 3.05
C MET A 87 -14.54 12.57 2.49
N ILE A 88 -14.16 12.98 1.28
CA ILE A 88 -14.94 13.76 0.31
C ILE A 88 -15.98 12.88 -0.38
N ALA A 89 -17.23 13.36 -0.48
CA ALA A 89 -18.41 12.61 -0.92
C ALA A 89 -18.43 12.37 -2.44
N GLU A 90 -17.47 11.58 -2.91
CA GLU A 90 -17.22 11.28 -4.32
C GLU A 90 -17.04 9.79 -4.57
N THR A 91 -17.03 9.44 -5.85
CA THR A 91 -16.95 8.07 -6.32
C THR A 91 -15.77 7.29 -5.76
N THR A 92 -14.53 7.75 -5.95
CA THR A 92 -13.34 6.95 -5.57
C THR A 92 -13.21 6.76 -4.07
N PRO A 93 -13.23 7.82 -3.23
CA PRO A 93 -13.12 7.65 -1.78
C PRO A 93 -14.18 6.72 -1.21
N ASN A 94 -15.42 6.84 -1.69
CA ASN A 94 -16.54 6.06 -1.17
C ASN A 94 -16.55 4.62 -1.65
N HIS A 95 -16.26 4.36 -2.93
CA HIS A 95 -16.09 2.99 -3.39
C HIS A 95 -14.95 2.29 -2.65
N VAL A 96 -13.84 2.99 -2.37
CA VAL A 96 -12.71 2.41 -1.62
C VAL A 96 -13.13 2.13 -0.18
N SER A 97 -13.80 3.07 0.47
CA SER A 97 -14.37 2.90 1.80
C SER A 97 -15.32 1.70 1.87
N MET A 98 -16.20 1.50 0.88
CA MET A 98 -17.14 0.37 0.82
C MET A 98 -16.45 -0.98 0.79
N ILE A 99 -15.40 -1.12 -0.01
CA ILE A 99 -14.75 -2.43 -0.21
C ILE A 99 -13.58 -2.68 0.74
N THR A 100 -13.13 -1.68 1.51
CA THR A 100 -12.04 -1.82 2.49
C THR A 100 -12.54 -1.75 3.92
N GLY A 101 -13.63 -1.01 4.17
CA GLY A 101 -14.15 -0.73 5.51
C GLY A 101 -13.28 0.25 6.31
N MET A 102 -12.45 1.02 5.61
CA MET A 102 -11.54 1.99 6.19
C MET A 102 -11.98 3.41 5.83
N ARG A 103 -11.61 4.37 6.68
CA ARG A 103 -11.71 5.78 6.35
C ARG A 103 -10.64 6.22 5.35
N VAL A 104 -10.85 7.41 4.79
CA VAL A 104 -9.98 8.05 3.80
C VAL A 104 -8.52 8.14 4.24
N ASP A 105 -8.26 8.51 5.49
CA ASP A 105 -6.92 8.61 6.09
C ASP A 105 -6.18 7.27 6.15
N ARG A 106 -6.92 6.14 6.15
CA ARG A 106 -6.36 4.79 6.27
C ARG A 106 -6.30 4.02 4.97
N HIS A 107 -7.15 4.32 3.99
CA HIS A 107 -7.05 3.71 2.66
C HIS A 107 -6.25 4.56 1.66
N GLY A 108 -6.04 5.85 1.94
CA GLY A 108 -5.15 6.72 1.18
C GLY A 108 -5.72 7.20 -0.16
N MET A 109 -7.04 7.36 -0.27
CA MET A 109 -7.70 7.87 -1.50
C MET A 109 -8.69 9.00 -1.15
N PRO A 110 -8.22 10.25 -1.04
CA PRO A 110 -9.02 11.38 -0.57
C PRO A 110 -9.92 12.03 -1.61
N GLY A 111 -9.71 11.75 -2.89
CA GLY A 111 -10.52 12.24 -3.99
C GLY A 111 -10.40 11.33 -5.21
N ASN A 112 -11.15 11.64 -6.26
CA ASN A 112 -11.01 11.01 -7.58
C ASN A 112 -9.63 11.24 -8.20
N ASP A 113 -9.04 12.42 -8.00
CA ASP A 113 -7.70 12.80 -8.48
C ASP A 113 -6.80 13.25 -7.31
N VAL A 114 -5.50 12.93 -7.38
CA VAL A 114 -4.48 13.29 -6.36
C VAL A 114 -3.22 13.79 -7.07
N ALA A 115 -2.75 15.00 -6.73
CA ALA A 115 -1.70 15.73 -7.48
C ALA A 115 -0.36 14.99 -7.69
N TYR A 116 -0.04 13.99 -6.85
CA TYR A 116 1.22 13.23 -6.89
C TYR A 116 1.04 11.77 -7.31
N VAL A 117 -0.15 11.41 -7.79
CA VAL A 117 -0.47 10.09 -8.32
C VAL A 117 -0.70 10.27 -9.82
N ASP A 118 0.19 9.72 -10.65
CA ASP A 118 0.08 9.76 -12.13
C ASP A 118 -1.30 9.23 -12.55
N ASP A 119 -1.96 9.92 -13.50
CA ASP A 119 -3.32 9.63 -14.00
C ASP A 119 -3.51 8.15 -14.46
N ASN A 120 -2.41 7.41 -14.65
CA ASN A 120 -2.37 6.02 -15.09
C ASN A 120 -2.15 4.97 -13.98
N ILE A 121 -2.05 5.36 -12.71
CA ILE A 121 -1.77 4.44 -11.59
C ILE A 121 -3.05 3.69 -11.17
N GLY A 122 -4.22 4.34 -11.22
CA GLY A 122 -5.54 3.73 -10.98
C GLY A 122 -5.78 3.28 -9.53
N VAL A 123 -7.05 2.99 -9.18
CA VAL A 123 -7.50 2.54 -7.85
C VAL A 123 -7.21 1.03 -7.63
N THR A 124 -6.09 0.53 -8.14
CA THR A 124 -5.70 -0.88 -7.95
C THR A 124 -5.32 -1.13 -6.48
N PRO A 125 -5.61 -2.30 -5.89
CA PRO A 125 -5.29 -2.58 -4.49
C PRO A 125 -3.82 -2.39 -4.11
N ARG A 126 -2.88 -2.57 -5.06
CA ARG A 126 -1.44 -2.25 -4.90
C ARG A 126 -1.12 -0.79 -4.52
N TYR A 127 -2.07 0.15 -4.68
CA TYR A 127 -1.89 1.57 -4.32
C TYR A 127 -2.78 2.03 -3.17
N LEU A 128 -3.65 1.13 -2.68
CA LEU A 128 -4.40 1.33 -1.45
C LEU A 128 -3.49 0.99 -0.27
N GLN A 129 -3.64 1.70 0.84
CA GLN A 129 -2.87 1.45 2.06
C GLN A 129 -3.42 0.28 2.90
N THR A 130 -4.41 -0.45 2.37
CA THR A 130 -5.13 -1.53 3.06
C THR A 130 -5.76 -2.50 2.07
N ASP A 131 -6.14 -3.68 2.56
CA ASP A 131 -6.74 -4.74 1.76
C ASP A 131 -8.20 -4.45 1.39
N THR A 132 -8.57 -4.79 0.16
CA THR A 132 -9.97 -4.86 -0.27
C THR A 132 -10.62 -6.19 0.12
N LEU A 133 -11.95 -6.25 0.11
CA LEU A 133 -12.71 -7.50 0.24
C LEU A 133 -12.22 -8.58 -0.75
N TYR A 134 -11.93 -8.21 -2.00
CA TYR A 134 -11.38 -9.12 -2.99
C TYR A 134 -10.01 -9.68 -2.57
N SER A 135 -9.14 -8.83 -2.01
CA SER A 135 -7.83 -9.24 -1.51
C SER A 135 -7.93 -10.11 -0.25
N LEU A 136 -8.93 -9.87 0.61
CA LEU A 136 -9.23 -10.71 1.78
C LEU A 136 -9.76 -12.08 1.34
N ILE A 137 -10.74 -12.11 0.44
CA ILE A 137 -11.31 -13.35 -0.13
C ILE A 137 -10.19 -14.18 -0.78
N ALA A 138 -9.38 -13.58 -1.64
CA ALA A 138 -8.30 -14.29 -2.34
C ALA A 138 -7.30 -14.96 -1.41
N ARG A 139 -7.01 -14.34 -0.25
CA ARG A 139 -6.02 -14.86 0.71
C ARG A 139 -6.61 -15.85 1.69
N GLN A 140 -7.81 -15.58 2.19
CA GLN A 140 -8.39 -16.33 3.30
C GLN A 140 -9.39 -17.40 2.85
N ALA A 141 -9.98 -17.26 1.67
CA ALA A 141 -10.98 -18.18 1.14
C ALA A 141 -10.83 -18.33 -0.38
N PRO A 142 -9.70 -18.89 -0.87
CA PRO A 142 -9.39 -18.96 -2.29
C PRO A 142 -10.40 -19.77 -3.12
N ASP A 143 -11.23 -20.60 -2.48
CA ASP A 143 -12.30 -21.34 -3.15
C ASP A 143 -13.60 -20.54 -3.30
N MET A 144 -13.71 -19.36 -2.68
CA MET A 144 -14.84 -18.46 -2.91
C MET A 144 -14.77 -17.86 -4.31
N VAL A 145 -15.96 -17.67 -4.90
CA VAL A 145 -16.14 -16.99 -6.17
C VAL A 145 -16.55 -15.55 -5.90
N ALA A 146 -15.72 -14.61 -6.33
CA ALA A 146 -15.99 -13.17 -6.23
C ALA A 146 -16.07 -12.54 -7.61
N THR A 147 -17.16 -11.83 -7.91
CA THR A 147 -17.40 -11.20 -9.22
C THR A 147 -17.68 -9.71 -9.10
N ALA A 148 -17.47 -8.99 -10.20
CA ALA A 148 -17.80 -7.58 -10.30
C ALA A 148 -18.28 -7.21 -11.71
N ALA A 149 -19.31 -6.37 -11.77
CA ALA A 149 -19.77 -5.71 -12.99
C ALA A 149 -19.93 -4.22 -12.66
N THR A 150 -19.04 -3.38 -13.16
CA THR A 150 -19.01 -1.95 -12.82
C THR A 150 -19.07 -1.06 -14.06
N SER A 151 -19.55 0.17 -13.88
CA SER A 151 -19.71 1.15 -14.95
C SER A 151 -18.44 1.94 -15.27
N LYS A 152 -17.47 2.02 -14.34
CA LYS A 152 -16.25 2.83 -14.44
C LYS A 152 -14.99 1.94 -14.50
N GLU A 153 -14.09 2.15 -15.48
CA GLU A 153 -12.89 1.31 -15.69
C GLU A 153 -11.92 1.33 -14.50
N TYR A 154 -11.78 2.47 -13.83
CA TYR A 154 -10.88 2.62 -12.69
C TYR A 154 -11.42 1.92 -11.44
N ILE A 155 -12.73 1.72 -11.32
CA ILE A 155 -13.36 0.99 -10.22
C ILE A 155 -13.12 -0.52 -10.37
N VAL A 156 -13.15 -1.06 -11.59
CA VAL A 156 -12.80 -2.47 -11.86
C VAL A 156 -11.42 -2.80 -11.31
N GLN A 157 -10.49 -1.84 -11.33
CA GLN A 157 -9.13 -2.03 -10.82
C GLN A 157 -9.11 -2.47 -9.35
N MET A 158 -10.10 -2.08 -8.55
CA MET A 158 -10.20 -2.40 -7.11
C MET A 158 -10.53 -3.87 -6.83
N THR A 159 -11.05 -4.56 -7.84
CA THR A 159 -11.39 -5.98 -7.80
C THR A 159 -10.17 -6.88 -8.02
N LYS A 160 -9.07 -6.27 -8.47
CA LYS A 160 -7.83 -6.96 -8.77
C LYS A 160 -7.20 -7.54 -7.51
N HIS A 161 -6.84 -8.82 -7.55
CA HIS A 161 -6.19 -9.51 -6.46
C HIS A 161 -5.24 -10.56 -7.01
N MET A 162 -4.13 -10.81 -6.32
CA MET A 162 -3.18 -11.84 -6.76
C MET A 162 -3.67 -13.25 -6.40
N ARG A 163 -4.25 -13.98 -7.37
CA ARG A 163 -4.42 -15.45 -7.27
C ARG A 163 -3.16 -16.15 -7.78
N VAL A 164 -2.27 -16.49 -6.85
CA VAL A 164 -0.95 -17.07 -7.16
C VAL A 164 -1.04 -18.49 -7.75
N ASP A 165 -2.17 -19.19 -7.57
CA ASP A 165 -2.42 -20.52 -8.15
C ASP A 165 -2.91 -20.48 -9.62
N ARG A 166 -3.54 -19.38 -10.05
CA ARG A 166 -4.11 -19.23 -11.40
C ARG A 166 -3.39 -18.23 -12.30
N GLY A 167 -2.47 -17.43 -11.75
CA GLY A 167 -1.70 -16.45 -12.53
C GLY A 167 -2.57 -15.32 -13.10
N THR A 168 -3.67 -15.00 -12.40
CA THR A 168 -4.61 -13.93 -12.75
C THR A 168 -4.57 -12.86 -11.67
N GLU A 169 -4.64 -11.60 -12.09
CA GLU A 169 -4.69 -10.43 -11.19
C GLU A 169 -6.12 -9.91 -10.98
N ASP A 170 -7.15 -10.53 -11.56
CA ASP A 170 -8.52 -10.01 -11.57
C ASP A 170 -9.47 -10.83 -10.67
N ALA A 171 -10.67 -10.29 -10.40
CA ALA A 171 -11.80 -11.06 -9.88
C ALA A 171 -12.05 -12.33 -10.70
N ASP A 172 -12.75 -13.33 -10.15
CA ASP A 172 -13.05 -14.55 -10.90
C ASP A 172 -13.83 -14.25 -12.19
N ALA A 173 -14.61 -13.17 -12.18
CA ALA A 173 -15.06 -12.49 -13.38
C ALA A 173 -15.25 -10.98 -13.17
N THR A 174 -14.76 -10.20 -14.14
CA THR A 174 -15.01 -8.77 -14.30
C THR A 174 -15.57 -8.50 -15.71
N ASN A 175 -16.35 -7.43 -15.87
CA ASN A 175 -16.78 -6.97 -17.19
C ASN A 175 -15.71 -6.09 -17.88
N ASP A 176 -15.75 -6.05 -19.23
CA ASP A 176 -14.97 -5.14 -20.09
C ASP A 176 -15.96 -4.32 -20.94
N PRO A 177 -16.73 -3.41 -20.31
CA PRO A 177 -17.86 -2.76 -20.96
C PRO A 177 -17.40 -1.67 -21.93
N PHE A 178 -18.18 -1.42 -22.99
CA PHE A 178 -17.90 -0.29 -23.88
C PHE A 178 -18.09 1.04 -23.14
N ILE A 179 -16.99 1.77 -22.96
CA ILE A 179 -17.00 3.11 -22.37
C ILE A 179 -17.46 4.14 -23.40
N VAL A 180 -18.47 4.93 -23.03
CA VAL A 180 -18.94 6.05 -23.84
C VAL A 180 -17.82 7.11 -23.88
N PRO A 181 -17.31 7.48 -25.08
CA PRO A 181 -16.26 8.47 -25.21
C PRO A 181 -16.66 9.80 -24.57
N VAL A 182 -15.71 10.48 -23.92
CA VAL A 182 -15.88 11.75 -23.19
C VAL A 182 -16.55 11.60 -21.82
N SER A 183 -17.49 10.68 -21.62
CA SER A 183 -18.04 10.47 -20.27
C SER A 183 -17.14 9.61 -19.40
N GLY A 184 -16.43 8.61 -19.96
CA GLY A 184 -15.61 7.70 -19.15
C GLY A 184 -16.42 6.62 -18.40
N HIS A 185 -17.69 6.43 -18.76
CA HIS A 185 -18.63 5.50 -18.13
C HIS A 185 -19.23 4.52 -19.16
N ALA A 186 -19.45 3.28 -18.75
CA ALA A 186 -20.35 2.35 -19.41
C ALA A 186 -21.80 2.66 -19.03
N ILE A 187 -22.72 2.36 -19.95
CA ILE A 187 -24.17 2.47 -19.71
C ILE A 187 -24.67 1.25 -18.93
N ASP A 188 -25.74 1.43 -18.15
CA ASP A 188 -26.31 0.37 -17.30
C ASP A 188 -26.80 -0.83 -18.15
N ALA A 189 -27.15 -0.57 -19.41
CA ALA A 189 -27.53 -1.59 -20.38
C ALA A 189 -26.41 -2.56 -20.78
N GLU A 190 -25.14 -2.26 -20.49
CA GLU A 190 -24.01 -3.18 -20.61
C GLU A 190 -23.71 -3.83 -19.25
N VAL A 191 -23.71 -3.06 -18.16
CA VAL A 191 -23.35 -3.54 -16.82
C VAL A 191 -24.38 -4.54 -16.25
N GLY A 192 -25.67 -4.22 -16.33
CA GLY A 192 -26.71 -5.04 -15.73
C GLY A 192 -26.82 -6.45 -16.34
N PRO A 193 -26.76 -6.62 -17.67
CA PRO A 193 -26.67 -7.95 -18.29
C PRO A 193 -25.43 -8.75 -17.89
N ASP A 194 -24.27 -8.10 -17.71
CA ASP A 194 -23.06 -8.77 -17.26
C ASP A 194 -23.18 -9.25 -15.82
N ALA A 195 -23.68 -8.41 -14.90
CA ALA A 195 -23.97 -8.78 -13.52
C ALA A 195 -24.96 -9.97 -13.44
N LEU A 196 -25.97 -9.95 -14.32
CA LEU A 196 -26.94 -11.03 -14.45
C LEU A 196 -26.30 -12.33 -14.95
N ALA A 197 -25.45 -12.27 -15.98
CA ALA A 197 -24.76 -13.46 -16.48
C ALA A 197 -23.80 -14.04 -15.43
N GLN A 198 -23.06 -13.18 -14.71
CA GLN A 198 -22.19 -13.60 -13.62
C GLN A 198 -22.99 -14.30 -12.50
N SER A 199 -24.13 -13.74 -12.10
CA SER A 199 -24.95 -14.31 -11.01
C SER A 199 -25.54 -15.66 -11.37
N THR A 200 -25.92 -15.89 -12.64
CA THR A 200 -26.45 -17.19 -13.09
C THR A 200 -25.37 -18.22 -13.35
N ASP A 201 -24.31 -17.83 -14.06
CA ASP A 201 -23.33 -18.76 -14.64
C ASP A 201 -22.23 -19.16 -13.66
N LEU A 202 -21.84 -18.24 -12.77
CA LEU A 202 -20.71 -18.43 -11.84
C LEU A 202 -21.13 -18.70 -10.40
N ASP A 203 -22.35 -18.30 -10.03
CA ASP A 203 -22.91 -18.50 -8.70
C ASP A 203 -22.03 -17.93 -7.54
N PRO A 204 -21.73 -16.62 -7.58
CA PRO A 204 -20.74 -16.02 -6.69
C PRO A 204 -21.15 -16.06 -5.22
N ASP A 205 -20.15 -16.18 -4.35
CA ASP A 205 -20.27 -15.96 -2.90
C ASP A 205 -20.33 -14.46 -2.59
N PHE A 206 -19.59 -13.67 -3.36
CA PHE A 206 -19.64 -12.21 -3.33
C PHE A 206 -19.78 -11.63 -4.74
N GLY A 207 -20.90 -10.97 -5.02
CA GLY A 207 -21.15 -10.30 -6.30
C GLY A 207 -21.26 -8.79 -6.12
N TRP A 208 -20.61 -8.01 -6.99
CA TRP A 208 -20.73 -6.55 -6.99
C TRP A 208 -21.29 -6.04 -8.32
N MET A 209 -22.38 -5.28 -8.27
CA MET A 209 -22.95 -4.55 -9.40
C MET A 209 -22.89 -3.04 -9.12
N SER A 210 -22.24 -2.26 -9.98
CA SER A 210 -22.18 -0.78 -9.86
C SER A 210 -22.70 -0.11 -11.14
N LEU A 211 -23.86 0.54 -11.02
CA LEU A 211 -24.61 1.18 -12.10
C LEU A 211 -24.33 2.69 -12.12
N GLY A 212 -23.97 3.25 -13.29
CA GLY A 212 -23.40 4.59 -13.41
C GLY A 212 -24.28 5.62 -14.14
N ASP A 213 -25.39 5.22 -14.75
CA ASP A 213 -26.18 6.15 -15.58
C ASP A 213 -26.88 7.24 -14.76
N VAL A 214 -27.20 7.00 -13.49
CA VAL A 214 -27.84 8.00 -12.61
C VAL A 214 -26.91 9.20 -12.37
N ASP A 215 -25.65 8.95 -12.01
CA ASP A 215 -24.59 9.96 -11.89
C ASP A 215 -24.28 10.63 -13.24
N ARG A 216 -24.00 9.84 -14.28
CA ARG A 216 -23.66 10.34 -15.62
C ARG A 216 -24.74 11.28 -16.18
N VAL A 217 -26.02 10.93 -16.01
CA VAL A 217 -27.13 11.79 -16.43
C VAL A 217 -27.26 13.00 -15.49
N GLY A 218 -27.14 12.80 -14.18
CA GLY A 218 -27.18 13.86 -13.16
C GLY A 218 -26.19 14.98 -13.44
N HIS A 219 -24.95 14.65 -13.79
CA HIS A 219 -23.91 15.61 -14.17
C HIS A 219 -24.32 16.56 -15.31
N THR A 220 -25.18 16.11 -16.23
CA THR A 220 -25.66 16.92 -17.37
C THR A 220 -27.06 17.48 -17.19
N ASP A 221 -27.72 17.16 -16.07
CA ASP A 221 -29.12 17.49 -15.84
C ASP A 221 -29.30 18.93 -15.33
N LEU A 222 -29.63 19.84 -16.23
CA LEU A 222 -29.93 21.23 -15.87
C LEU A 222 -31.26 21.39 -15.11
N SER A 223 -32.11 20.36 -15.10
CA SER A 223 -33.43 20.47 -14.48
C SER A 223 -33.36 20.57 -12.96
N GLY A 224 -32.36 19.93 -12.34
CA GLY A 224 -32.11 20.00 -10.90
C GLY A 224 -31.89 21.43 -10.40
N ALA A 225 -31.12 22.24 -11.13
CA ALA A 225 -30.86 23.64 -10.78
C ALA A 225 -31.98 24.62 -11.22
N THR A 226 -32.87 24.21 -12.13
CA THR A 226 -33.84 25.12 -12.78
C THR A 226 -35.30 24.81 -12.44
N GLY A 227 -35.57 23.73 -11.70
CA GLY A 227 -36.92 23.26 -11.37
C GLY A 227 -37.71 22.77 -12.59
N LEU A 228 -37.03 22.50 -13.72
CA LEU A 228 -37.64 21.87 -14.88
C LEU A 228 -37.95 20.39 -14.57
N PRO A 229 -38.87 19.74 -15.31
CA PRO A 229 -39.11 18.31 -15.12
C PRO A 229 -37.86 17.47 -15.41
N PRO A 230 -37.39 16.61 -14.48
CA PRO A 230 -36.15 15.84 -14.61
C PRO A 230 -36.30 14.58 -15.46
N VAL A 231 -36.82 14.72 -16.69
CA VAL A 231 -37.20 13.58 -17.53
C VAL A 231 -36.05 12.60 -17.78
N ALA A 232 -34.84 13.10 -18.05
CA ALA A 232 -33.68 12.26 -18.29
C ALA A 232 -33.25 11.50 -17.02
N ARG A 233 -33.18 12.19 -15.88
CA ARG A 233 -32.81 11.59 -14.59
C ARG A 233 -33.85 10.59 -14.09
N THR A 234 -35.15 10.88 -14.25
CA THR A 234 -36.22 9.91 -13.93
C THR A 234 -36.09 8.64 -14.78
N LEU A 235 -35.72 8.75 -16.06
CA LEU A 235 -35.54 7.58 -16.92
C LEU A 235 -34.29 6.76 -16.53
N SER A 236 -33.19 7.39 -16.10
CA SER A 236 -32.03 6.65 -15.58
C SER A 236 -32.36 5.92 -14.28
N LEU A 237 -33.11 6.55 -13.35
CA LEU A 237 -33.61 5.89 -12.14
C LEU A 237 -34.44 4.64 -12.47
N GLN A 238 -35.38 4.74 -13.41
CA GLN A 238 -36.21 3.60 -13.84
C GLN A 238 -35.38 2.50 -14.53
N THR A 239 -34.32 2.87 -15.24
CA THR A 239 -33.43 1.90 -15.90
C THR A 239 -32.59 1.15 -14.88
N ALA A 240 -32.01 1.86 -13.89
CA ALA A 240 -31.28 1.24 -12.79
C ALA A 240 -32.18 0.28 -11.99
N ASP A 241 -33.39 0.72 -11.62
CA ASP A 241 -34.38 -0.12 -10.90
C ASP A 241 -34.72 -1.40 -11.68
N LEU A 242 -34.87 -1.30 -13.00
CA LEU A 242 -35.11 -2.46 -13.87
C LEU A 242 -33.97 -3.48 -13.83
N HIS A 243 -32.72 -3.02 -13.80
CA HIS A 243 -31.56 -3.91 -13.73
C HIS A 243 -31.47 -4.62 -12.37
N VAL A 244 -31.76 -3.92 -11.28
CA VAL A 244 -31.86 -4.52 -9.94
C VAL A 244 -32.99 -5.56 -9.90
N GLY A 245 -34.17 -5.23 -10.43
CA GLY A 245 -35.30 -6.16 -10.49
C GLY A 245 -35.03 -7.43 -11.31
N ARG A 246 -34.26 -7.30 -12.40
CA ARG A 246 -33.81 -8.46 -13.20
C ARG A 246 -32.86 -9.36 -12.43
N LEU A 247 -31.92 -8.80 -11.67
CA LEU A 247 -31.02 -9.58 -10.82
C LEU A 247 -31.80 -10.34 -9.75
N VAL A 248 -32.73 -9.68 -9.05
CA VAL A 248 -33.60 -10.32 -8.05
C VAL A 248 -34.41 -11.45 -8.68
N SER A 249 -35.06 -11.19 -9.82
CA SER A 249 -35.88 -12.21 -10.51
C SER A 249 -35.04 -13.42 -10.94
N ALA A 250 -33.81 -13.19 -11.43
CA ALA A 250 -32.93 -14.28 -11.83
C ALA A 250 -32.47 -15.15 -10.65
N LEU A 251 -32.19 -14.54 -9.50
CA LEU A 251 -31.84 -15.26 -8.28
C LEU A 251 -33.04 -16.07 -7.74
N GLN A 252 -34.26 -15.53 -7.86
CA GLN A 252 -35.49 -16.23 -7.52
C GLN A 252 -35.75 -17.42 -8.47
N ASP A 253 -35.65 -17.19 -9.78
CA ASP A 253 -35.82 -18.21 -10.82
C ASP A 253 -34.79 -19.35 -10.70
N ALA A 254 -33.58 -19.03 -10.26
CA ALA A 254 -32.52 -20.01 -9.98
C ALA A 254 -32.65 -20.71 -8.61
N GLY A 255 -33.64 -20.34 -7.78
CA GLY A 255 -33.81 -20.89 -6.43
C GLY A 255 -32.70 -20.50 -5.44
N ARG A 256 -31.99 -19.39 -5.71
CA ARG A 256 -30.84 -18.88 -4.92
C ARG A 256 -31.21 -17.72 -3.99
N TRP A 257 -32.39 -17.12 -4.18
CA TRP A 257 -32.85 -15.96 -3.41
C TRP A 257 -32.93 -16.26 -1.90
N ASP A 258 -33.37 -17.46 -1.52
CA ASP A 258 -33.52 -17.89 -0.11
C ASP A 258 -32.18 -17.94 0.66
N ASN A 259 -31.04 -17.90 -0.04
CA ASN A 259 -29.68 -17.84 0.52
C ASN A 259 -28.95 -16.59 0.02
N THR A 260 -29.66 -15.49 -0.22
CA THR A 260 -29.08 -14.23 -0.68
C THR A 260 -29.32 -13.12 0.34
N VAL A 261 -28.24 -12.39 0.63
CA VAL A 261 -28.27 -11.05 1.23
C VAL A 261 -27.83 -10.05 0.17
N MET A 262 -28.59 -8.98 -0.01
CA MET A 262 -28.34 -7.89 -0.94
C MET A 262 -28.22 -6.58 -0.17
N ILE A 263 -27.09 -5.89 -0.36
CA ILE A 263 -26.82 -4.55 0.18
C ILE A 263 -26.93 -3.57 -0.99
N VAL A 264 -27.89 -2.65 -0.96
CA VAL A 264 -28.08 -1.62 -1.99
C VAL A 264 -27.69 -0.27 -1.42
N THR A 265 -26.84 0.49 -2.11
CA THR A 265 -26.42 1.83 -1.68
C THR A 265 -26.00 2.76 -2.84
N ALA A 266 -25.45 3.93 -2.51
CA ALA A 266 -24.79 4.86 -3.42
C ALA A 266 -23.41 5.24 -2.87
N ASP A 267 -22.48 5.57 -3.75
CA ASP A 267 -21.18 6.14 -3.38
C ASP A 267 -21.29 7.58 -2.88
N HIS A 268 -22.15 8.37 -3.49
CA HIS A 268 -22.52 9.71 -3.05
C HIS A 268 -23.91 10.11 -3.56
N SER A 269 -24.40 11.24 -3.08
CA SER A 269 -25.59 11.91 -3.61
C SER A 269 -25.26 12.84 -4.79
N MET A 270 -26.21 13.67 -5.19
CA MET A 270 -26.05 14.66 -6.26
C MET A 270 -26.63 16.01 -5.83
N ASP A 271 -25.90 17.09 -6.14
CA ASP A 271 -26.35 18.48 -6.02
C ASP A 271 -26.21 19.20 -7.38
N TRP A 272 -26.95 20.29 -7.62
CA TRP A 272 -26.97 21.00 -8.88
C TRP A 272 -26.76 22.50 -8.71
N SER A 273 -25.80 23.01 -9.48
CA SER A 273 -25.46 24.42 -9.48
C SER A 273 -25.95 25.15 -10.74
N THR A 274 -26.31 26.43 -10.58
CA THR A 274 -26.62 27.29 -11.71
C THR A 274 -25.33 27.72 -12.44
N PRO A 275 -25.40 28.26 -13.67
CA PRO A 275 -24.23 28.81 -14.35
C PRO A 275 -23.53 29.96 -13.59
N ASP A 276 -24.26 30.68 -12.74
CA ASP A 276 -23.74 31.80 -11.95
C ASP A 276 -23.21 31.35 -10.57
N SER A 277 -23.44 30.10 -10.17
CA SER A 277 -23.02 29.52 -8.89
C SER A 277 -21.72 28.71 -9.05
N ILE A 278 -20.67 29.34 -9.56
CA ILE A 278 -19.35 28.72 -9.78
C ILE A 278 -18.25 29.40 -8.97
N VAL A 279 -17.34 28.61 -8.45
CA VAL A 279 -16.15 29.05 -7.71
C VAL A 279 -14.90 28.60 -8.47
N SER A 280 -13.92 29.48 -8.59
CA SER A 280 -12.57 29.16 -9.07
C SER A 280 -11.57 29.94 -8.22
N LEU A 281 -10.81 29.21 -7.41
CA LEU A 281 -9.83 29.73 -6.46
C LEU A 281 -8.46 29.85 -7.08
N SER A 282 -8.07 28.98 -8.03
CA SER A 282 -6.74 29.07 -8.64
C SER A 282 -6.49 30.43 -9.28
N ALA A 283 -7.49 30.97 -9.97
CA ALA A 283 -7.41 32.32 -10.55
C ALA A 283 -7.14 33.40 -9.49
N THR A 284 -7.75 33.28 -8.31
CA THR A 284 -7.59 34.24 -7.20
C THR A 284 -6.30 34.01 -6.42
N PHE A 285 -5.87 32.76 -6.22
CA PHE A 285 -4.59 32.42 -5.63
C PHE A 285 -3.43 32.94 -6.48
N ASP A 286 -3.55 32.86 -7.81
CA ASP A 286 -2.53 33.34 -8.74
C ASP A 286 -2.43 34.87 -8.82
N GLU A 287 -3.37 35.62 -8.25
CA GLU A 287 -3.23 37.08 -8.04
C GLU A 287 -2.23 37.40 -6.91
N ASP A 288 -2.01 36.48 -5.98
CA ASP A 288 -1.01 36.60 -4.92
C ASP A 288 0.36 36.12 -5.41
N ALA A 289 1.33 37.03 -5.45
CA ALA A 289 2.67 36.75 -5.94
C ALA A 289 3.43 35.68 -5.13
N ASP A 290 3.06 35.47 -3.86
CA ASP A 290 3.66 34.46 -3.00
C ASP A 290 3.01 33.08 -3.17
N LEU A 291 1.86 32.98 -3.84
CA LEU A 291 1.14 31.72 -4.12
C LEU A 291 1.25 31.28 -5.58
N ALA A 292 1.30 32.22 -6.52
CA ALA A 292 1.28 31.95 -7.95
C ALA A 292 2.30 30.86 -8.37
N GLY A 293 1.79 29.75 -8.93
CA GLY A 293 2.59 28.63 -9.42
C GLY A 293 3.28 27.78 -8.32
N ARG A 294 2.90 27.91 -7.05
CA ARG A 294 3.49 27.18 -5.91
C ARG A 294 2.58 26.12 -5.30
N TYR A 295 1.39 25.94 -5.83
CA TYR A 295 0.48 24.89 -5.43
C TYR A 295 0.05 24.06 -6.63
N ASP A 296 -0.38 22.85 -6.34
CA ASP A 296 -1.14 22.01 -7.24
C ASP A 296 -2.55 21.86 -6.69
N VAL A 297 -3.50 21.70 -7.59
CA VAL A 297 -4.90 21.47 -7.27
C VAL A 297 -5.34 20.24 -8.02
N ALA A 298 -6.02 19.37 -7.30
CA ALA A 298 -6.78 18.28 -7.85
C ALA A 298 -8.20 18.42 -7.29
N GLN A 299 -9.13 17.77 -7.97
CA GLN A 299 -10.55 17.81 -7.70
C GLN A 299 -11.33 19.01 -8.22
N ASN A 300 -12.57 18.71 -8.62
CA ASN A 300 -13.60 19.68 -8.99
C ASN A 300 -14.98 19.20 -8.53
N GLY A 301 -15.88 20.14 -8.23
CA GLY A 301 -17.23 19.85 -7.73
C GLY A 301 -17.51 20.54 -6.40
N GLY A 302 -18.03 19.81 -5.41
CA GLY A 302 -18.31 20.34 -4.08
C GLY A 302 -17.09 20.66 -3.24
N ALA A 303 -15.95 20.04 -3.56
CA ALA A 303 -14.71 20.18 -2.83
C ALA A 303 -13.52 20.41 -3.76
N GLY A 304 -12.48 21.06 -3.22
CA GLY A 304 -11.20 21.26 -3.88
C GLY A 304 -10.07 20.92 -2.91
N ILE A 305 -9.08 20.17 -3.41
CA ILE A 305 -7.91 19.77 -2.62
C ILE A 305 -6.68 20.50 -3.17
N TYR A 306 -5.93 21.15 -2.30
CA TYR A 306 -4.76 21.95 -2.67
C TYR A 306 -3.51 21.45 -1.96
N TRP A 307 -2.43 21.26 -2.72
CA TRP A 307 -1.11 20.87 -2.22
C TRP A 307 -0.12 21.99 -2.48
N LEU A 308 0.70 22.33 -1.49
CA LEU A 308 1.89 23.13 -1.74
C LEU A 308 2.95 22.26 -2.43
N ARG A 309 3.63 22.80 -3.44
CA ARG A 309 4.77 22.15 -4.10
C ARG A 309 6.03 22.09 -3.22
N SER A 310 6.03 22.83 -2.12
CA SER A 310 7.14 22.88 -1.15
C SER A 310 6.58 23.10 0.26
N PRO A 311 5.90 22.08 0.83
CA PRO A 311 5.20 22.20 2.09
C PRO A 311 6.15 22.41 3.29
N ASP A 312 7.43 22.03 3.16
CA ASP A 312 8.46 22.17 4.19
C ASP A 312 9.32 23.45 4.05
N ALA A 313 9.09 24.26 3.02
CA ALA A 313 9.89 25.47 2.81
C ALA A 313 9.49 26.59 3.77
N ASP A 314 10.44 27.44 4.15
CA ASP A 314 10.20 28.62 4.99
C ASP A 314 8.97 29.42 4.50
N GLY A 315 8.08 29.73 5.45
CA GLY A 315 6.82 30.45 5.19
C GLY A 315 5.69 29.63 4.59
N ALA A 316 5.77 28.30 4.53
CA ALA A 316 4.68 27.45 4.01
C ALA A 316 3.38 27.63 4.81
N ASP A 317 3.47 27.70 6.13
CA ASP A 317 2.33 27.91 7.02
C ASP A 317 1.62 29.26 6.77
N GLU A 318 2.38 30.33 6.50
CA GLU A 318 1.83 31.64 6.13
C GLU A 318 1.19 31.62 4.73
N ARG A 319 1.74 30.85 3.79
CA ARG A 319 1.13 30.65 2.46
C ARG A 319 -0.20 29.89 2.57
N LEU A 320 -0.27 28.82 3.37
CA LEU A 320 -1.52 28.11 3.62
C LEU A 320 -2.56 29.02 4.28
N LYS A 321 -2.14 29.86 5.21
CA LYS A 321 -2.99 30.88 5.81
C LYS A 321 -3.52 31.88 4.78
N ALA A 322 -2.68 32.34 3.87
CA ALA A 322 -3.10 33.23 2.78
C ALA A 322 -4.13 32.53 1.87
N MET A 323 -3.86 31.30 1.44
CA MET A 323 -4.79 30.50 0.63
C MET A 323 -6.14 30.32 1.32
N ARG A 324 -6.15 29.95 2.61
CA ARG A 324 -7.38 29.79 3.39
C ARG A 324 -8.16 31.11 3.50
N ASN A 325 -7.50 32.22 3.77
CA ASN A 325 -8.15 33.53 3.86
C ASN A 325 -8.77 33.96 2.52
N ILE A 326 -8.08 33.72 1.41
CA ILE A 326 -8.59 33.98 0.07
C ILE A 326 -9.81 33.09 -0.23
N ALA A 327 -9.73 31.80 0.08
CA ALA A 327 -10.83 30.86 -0.09
C ALA A 327 -12.07 31.31 0.69
N MET A 328 -11.93 31.57 2.00
CA MET A 328 -13.04 32.00 2.86
C MET A 328 -13.60 33.39 2.51
N ALA A 329 -12.85 34.21 1.78
CA ALA A 329 -13.32 35.50 1.27
C ALA A 329 -14.03 35.41 -0.09
N THR A 330 -14.04 34.22 -0.71
CA THR A 330 -14.65 34.00 -2.03
C THR A 330 -16.12 33.61 -1.87
N ASP A 331 -17.01 34.34 -2.57
CA ASP A 331 -18.45 34.04 -2.57
C ASP A 331 -18.72 32.60 -3.01
N GLY A 332 -19.52 31.87 -2.22
CA GLY A 332 -19.84 30.47 -2.47
C GLY A 332 -18.98 29.46 -1.70
N VAL A 333 -17.84 29.86 -1.13
CA VAL A 333 -17.05 29.01 -0.22
C VAL A 333 -17.63 29.04 1.19
N THR A 334 -17.80 27.87 1.80
CA THR A 334 -18.37 27.72 3.16
C THR A 334 -17.36 27.27 4.19
N GLU A 335 -16.46 26.37 3.81
CA GLU A 335 -15.47 25.79 4.72
C GLU A 335 -14.10 25.66 4.05
N ALA A 336 -13.03 25.89 4.81
CA ALA A 336 -11.65 25.68 4.36
C ALA A 336 -10.80 25.21 5.55
N TRP A 337 -10.27 23.99 5.44
CA TRP A 337 -9.64 23.26 6.54
C TRP A 337 -8.23 22.81 6.18
N TYR A 338 -7.30 22.96 7.13
CA TYR A 338 -5.98 22.35 7.04
C TYR A 338 -6.05 20.87 7.39
N THR A 339 -5.21 20.05 6.77
CA THR A 339 -5.06 18.61 7.07
C THR A 339 -4.04 18.34 8.17
N ARG A 340 -3.24 19.36 8.52
CA ARG A 340 -2.29 19.40 9.64
C ARG A 340 -2.45 20.69 10.46
N PRO A 341 -1.97 20.73 11.72
CA PRO A 341 -1.90 21.98 12.47
C PRO A 341 -1.10 23.06 11.71
N ASN A 342 -1.60 24.30 11.73
CA ASN A 342 -0.95 25.46 11.12
C ASN A 342 -0.61 26.51 12.20
N PRO A 343 0.65 26.57 12.68
CA PRO A 343 1.10 27.54 13.67
C PRO A 343 0.88 29.01 13.29
N ALA A 344 0.83 29.34 11.99
CA ALA A 344 0.58 30.70 11.53
C ALA A 344 -0.89 31.13 11.67
N ASP A 345 -1.82 30.18 11.80
CA ASP A 345 -3.27 30.41 11.79
C ASP A 345 -3.99 29.62 12.88
N GLY A 346 -3.75 29.98 14.14
CA GLY A 346 -4.47 29.39 15.28
C GLY A 346 -4.02 27.98 15.68
N GLY A 347 -2.95 27.45 15.07
CA GLY A 347 -2.42 26.12 15.41
C GLY A 347 -3.41 25.02 14.99
N THR A 348 -4.24 24.57 15.93
CA THR A 348 -5.22 23.50 15.71
C THR A 348 -6.63 24.01 15.40
N ASP A 349 -6.88 25.32 15.48
CA ASP A 349 -8.22 25.91 15.36
C ASP A 349 -8.91 25.59 14.03
N PHE A 350 -8.13 25.44 12.95
CA PHE A 350 -8.63 25.13 11.60
C PHE A 350 -8.09 23.80 11.06
N TRP A 351 -7.63 22.93 11.95
CA TRP A 351 -7.18 21.60 11.59
C TRP A 351 -8.36 20.61 11.62
N VAL A 352 -8.59 19.96 10.48
CA VAL A 352 -9.70 19.00 10.31
C VAL A 352 -9.66 17.85 11.31
N GLY A 353 -8.46 17.45 11.77
CA GLY A 353 -8.31 16.38 12.77
C GLY A 353 -8.86 16.71 14.16
N VAL A 354 -9.13 18.00 14.45
CA VAL A 354 -9.79 18.43 15.70
C VAL A 354 -11.23 18.88 15.44
N THR A 355 -11.48 19.57 14.32
CA THR A 355 -12.80 20.16 14.05
C THR A 355 -13.79 19.19 13.41
N ARG A 356 -13.30 18.26 12.57
CA ARG A 356 -14.08 17.24 11.86
C ARG A 356 -13.33 15.89 11.86
N PRO A 357 -12.99 15.32 13.03
CA PRO A 357 -12.18 14.10 13.12
C PRO A 357 -12.83 12.89 12.44
N ASP A 358 -14.15 12.90 12.30
CA ASP A 358 -14.96 11.88 11.64
C ASP A 358 -14.81 11.87 10.11
N TRP A 359 -14.28 12.94 9.50
CA TRP A 359 -14.13 13.00 8.04
C TRP A 359 -12.90 12.25 7.52
N GLY A 360 -11.94 11.87 8.38
CA GLY A 360 -10.77 11.09 7.96
C GLY A 360 -9.85 11.82 6.97
N LEU A 361 -9.80 13.15 6.98
CA LEU A 361 -9.05 13.96 6.01
C LEU A 361 -7.63 14.34 6.47
N THR A 362 -7.00 13.53 7.33
CA THR A 362 -5.64 13.82 7.87
C THR A 362 -4.54 12.93 7.28
N GLY A 363 -4.88 12.10 6.30
CA GLY A 363 -3.91 11.23 5.64
C GLY A 363 -2.93 11.98 4.74
N ASP A 364 -1.74 11.41 4.54
CA ASP A 364 -0.61 12.01 3.81
C ASP A 364 -0.93 12.41 2.36
N ARG A 365 -2.01 11.86 1.78
CA ARG A 365 -2.45 12.13 0.41
C ARG A 365 -3.51 13.23 0.30
N THR A 366 -4.12 13.69 1.40
CA THR A 366 -5.34 14.53 1.40
C THR A 366 -5.11 16.01 1.04
N GLY A 367 -3.89 16.42 0.68
CA GLY A 367 -3.58 17.83 0.44
C GLY A 367 -3.26 18.58 1.71
N ASP A 368 -2.80 19.83 1.57
CA ASP A 368 -2.50 20.70 2.71
C ASP A 368 -3.74 21.53 3.12
N LEU A 369 -4.63 21.82 2.17
CA LEU A 369 -5.86 22.58 2.36
C LEU A 369 -7.01 21.91 1.58
N VAL A 370 -8.14 21.69 2.25
CA VAL A 370 -9.38 21.22 1.63
C VAL A 370 -10.44 22.30 1.75
N VAL A 371 -11.09 22.65 0.64
CA VAL A 371 -12.09 23.71 0.56
C VAL A 371 -13.42 23.14 0.10
N PHE A 372 -14.52 23.58 0.73
CA PHE A 372 -15.89 23.19 0.40
C PHE A 372 -16.74 24.40 0.02
N VAL A 373 -17.68 24.18 -0.89
CA VAL A 373 -18.64 25.20 -1.32
C VAL A 373 -20.04 24.96 -0.75
N ALA A 374 -20.87 25.99 -0.81
CA ALA A 374 -22.27 25.95 -0.40
C ALA A 374 -23.11 25.01 -1.29
N ASP A 375 -24.25 24.58 -0.76
CA ASP A 375 -25.31 23.93 -1.54
C ASP A 375 -25.69 24.77 -2.78
N GLY A 376 -25.81 24.11 -3.93
CA GLY A 376 -26.04 24.73 -5.23
C GLY A 376 -24.83 25.45 -5.85
N TYR A 377 -23.61 25.28 -5.31
CA TYR A 377 -22.35 25.79 -5.89
C TYR A 377 -21.43 24.65 -6.35
N ARG A 378 -20.51 24.98 -7.25
CA ARG A 378 -19.43 24.06 -7.67
C ARG A 378 -18.08 24.77 -7.86
N LEU A 379 -17.00 24.07 -7.56
CA LEU A 379 -15.63 24.40 -7.92
C LEU A 379 -15.33 23.99 -9.36
N THR A 380 -14.51 24.82 -10.01
CA THR A 380 -14.20 24.75 -11.44
C THR A 380 -12.71 24.95 -11.71
N GLU A 381 -11.85 24.39 -10.88
CA GLU A 381 -10.40 24.46 -11.00
C GLU A 381 -9.86 23.81 -12.29
N PRO A 382 -8.75 24.31 -12.85
CA PRO A 382 -8.03 25.52 -12.44
C PRO A 382 -8.63 26.82 -13.03
N ALA A 383 -9.67 26.73 -13.86
CA ALA A 383 -10.27 27.90 -14.52
C ALA A 383 -11.77 27.69 -14.74
N GLN A 384 -12.59 28.74 -14.67
CA GLN A 384 -14.07 28.67 -14.75
C GLN A 384 -14.68 27.75 -15.83
N ALA A 385 -13.98 27.50 -16.94
CA ALA A 385 -14.44 26.61 -18.01
C ALA A 385 -14.03 25.12 -17.85
N SER A 386 -13.29 24.77 -16.80
CA SER A 386 -12.66 23.46 -16.60
C SER A 386 -13.65 22.41 -16.11
N ASN A 387 -14.69 22.83 -15.38
CA ASN A 387 -15.77 21.96 -14.92
C ASN A 387 -17.16 22.45 -15.41
N PRO A 388 -17.58 22.04 -16.62
CA PRO A 388 -18.82 22.52 -17.24
C PRO A 388 -20.07 21.76 -16.81
N ILE A 389 -19.97 20.74 -15.95
CA ILE A 389 -21.11 19.90 -15.52
C ILE A 389 -21.89 20.61 -14.40
N PRO A 390 -23.21 20.85 -14.56
CA PRO A 390 -24.04 21.50 -13.53
C PRO A 390 -24.33 20.62 -12.31
N GLY A 391 -24.55 19.31 -12.51
CA GLY A 391 -24.69 18.35 -11.40
C GLY A 391 -23.31 17.98 -10.87
N ASN A 392 -23.10 18.08 -9.55
CA ASN A 392 -21.82 17.81 -8.88
C ASN A 392 -22.05 17.12 -7.53
N HIS A 393 -20.94 16.70 -6.94
CA HIS A 393 -20.86 16.02 -5.65
C HIS A 393 -19.52 16.35 -4.97
N GLY A 394 -19.28 15.80 -3.78
CA GLY A 394 -18.05 15.98 -3.00
C GLY A 394 -18.19 16.84 -1.75
N HIS A 395 -19.33 17.50 -1.53
CA HIS A 395 -19.57 18.34 -0.35
C HIS A 395 -20.67 17.76 0.55
N VAL A 396 -20.93 18.46 1.66
CA VAL A 396 -21.89 18.05 2.70
C VAL A 396 -23.27 17.73 2.14
N ALA A 397 -23.78 18.51 1.17
CA ALA A 397 -25.12 18.26 0.60
C ALA A 397 -25.21 16.93 -0.17
N THR A 398 -24.07 16.37 -0.55
CA THR A 398 -23.97 15.08 -1.25
C THR A 398 -23.55 13.91 -0.37
N LEU A 399 -23.50 14.11 0.96
CA LEU A 399 -23.30 13.03 1.93
C LEU A 399 -24.46 12.04 2.03
N PRO A 400 -25.75 12.48 2.06
CA PRO A 400 -26.85 11.54 2.29
C PRO A 400 -27.01 10.56 1.12
N ILE A 401 -27.04 9.26 1.44
CA ILE A 401 -27.21 8.16 0.49
C ILE A 401 -28.23 7.16 1.02
N PRO A 402 -28.95 6.41 0.17
CA PRO A 402 -29.73 5.28 0.65
C PRO A 402 -28.80 4.13 1.03
N GLN A 403 -29.18 3.37 2.05
CA GLN A 403 -28.58 2.06 2.32
C GLN A 403 -29.68 1.08 2.73
N ILE A 404 -29.78 -0.03 2.01
CA ILE A 404 -30.82 -1.06 2.18
C ILE A 404 -30.13 -2.41 2.34
N ILE A 405 -30.51 -3.18 3.35
CA ILE A 405 -30.14 -4.59 3.48
C ILE A 405 -31.41 -5.42 3.31
N ALA A 406 -31.47 -6.21 2.25
CA ALA A 406 -32.63 -7.03 1.89
C ALA A 406 -32.20 -8.40 1.38
N GLY A 407 -33.15 -9.30 1.09
CA GLY A 407 -32.82 -10.64 0.59
C GLY A 407 -33.91 -11.66 0.90
N GLY A 408 -33.71 -12.90 0.45
CA GLY A 408 -34.61 -14.02 0.77
C GLY A 408 -34.17 -14.84 1.99
N TRP A 409 -32.99 -14.56 2.53
CA TRP A 409 -32.47 -15.28 3.69
C TRP A 409 -33.28 -14.99 4.97
N ASP A 410 -33.72 -16.06 5.64
CA ASP A 410 -34.58 -15.97 6.83
C ASP A 410 -33.85 -15.49 8.10
N GLY A 411 -32.55 -15.21 8.01
CA GLY A 411 -31.76 -14.55 9.04
C GLY A 411 -31.78 -13.02 8.96
N LEU A 412 -32.47 -12.42 7.99
CA LEU A 412 -32.64 -10.97 7.88
C LEU A 412 -33.75 -10.45 8.80
N ASN A 413 -33.50 -9.30 9.43
CA ASN A 413 -34.53 -8.49 10.09
C ASN A 413 -35.09 -7.45 9.12
N ALA A 414 -36.27 -6.91 9.46
CA ALA A 414 -36.82 -5.71 8.85
C ALA A 414 -37.07 -4.65 9.94
N ASN A 415 -37.04 -3.38 9.56
CA ASN A 415 -37.43 -2.26 10.42
C ASN A 415 -38.69 -1.56 9.86
N ASP A 416 -39.28 -0.67 10.67
CA ASP A 416 -40.47 0.10 10.27
C ASP A 416 -40.12 1.32 9.38
N ASP A 417 -38.83 1.57 9.15
CA ASP A 417 -38.36 2.67 8.31
C ASP A 417 -38.58 2.34 6.84
N VAL A 418 -39.19 3.28 6.10
CA VAL A 418 -39.48 3.12 4.67
C VAL A 418 -39.09 4.36 3.88
N PRO A 419 -38.76 4.22 2.58
CA PRO A 419 -38.49 5.36 1.71
C PRO A 419 -39.64 6.36 1.72
N GLY A 420 -39.32 7.65 1.84
CA GLY A 420 -40.32 8.73 1.89
C GLY A 420 -41.08 8.87 3.22
N GLY A 421 -40.71 8.11 4.25
CA GLY A 421 -41.13 8.38 5.63
C GLY A 421 -40.54 9.69 6.17
N GLU A 422 -41.09 10.20 7.28
CA GLU A 422 -40.50 11.35 7.98
C GLU A 422 -39.17 10.92 8.61
N ALA A 423 -38.05 11.23 7.96
CA ALA A 423 -36.72 11.11 8.55
C ALA A 423 -36.57 12.09 9.72
N GLU A 424 -35.66 11.79 10.65
CA GLU A 424 -35.29 12.75 11.69
C GLU A 424 -34.73 14.03 11.04
N ASP A 425 -35.31 15.19 11.38
CA ASP A 425 -34.89 16.50 10.89
C ASP A 425 -33.54 16.88 11.54
N VAL A 426 -32.46 16.40 10.95
CA VAL A 426 -31.07 16.59 11.40
C VAL A 426 -30.27 17.22 10.28
N ALA A 427 -29.35 18.13 10.63
CA ALA A 427 -28.46 18.76 9.67
C ALA A 427 -27.57 17.74 8.96
N ASP A 428 -27.39 17.90 7.65
CA ASP A 428 -26.67 16.95 6.77
C ASP A 428 -25.21 16.68 7.17
N ASP A 429 -24.60 17.57 7.96
CA ASP A 429 -23.22 17.43 8.43
C ASP A 429 -23.07 16.69 9.77
N VAL A 430 -24.18 16.38 10.45
CA VAL A 430 -24.19 15.70 11.75
C VAL A 430 -24.25 14.20 11.57
N ARG A 431 -23.29 13.49 12.18
CA ARG A 431 -23.28 12.02 12.25
C ARG A 431 -24.17 11.54 13.39
N LEU A 432 -25.21 10.77 13.08
CA LEU A 432 -26.10 10.13 14.05
C LEU A 432 -25.50 8.85 14.63
N GLU A 433 -25.88 8.52 15.85
CA GLU A 433 -25.53 7.24 16.46
C GLU A 433 -26.30 6.11 15.75
N GLY A 434 -25.58 5.09 15.26
CA GLY A 434 -26.20 3.92 14.64
C GLY A 434 -26.74 4.14 13.22
N GLN A 435 -26.48 5.28 12.57
CA GLN A 435 -26.71 5.39 11.13
C GLN A 435 -25.78 4.45 10.35
N GLY A 436 -26.17 4.08 9.13
CA GLY A 436 -25.33 3.28 8.23
C GLY A 436 -24.35 4.16 7.45
N GLU A 437 -23.16 3.66 7.18
CA GLU A 437 -22.16 4.37 6.35
C GLU A 437 -21.57 3.47 5.29
N ASN A 438 -21.01 4.06 4.24
CA ASN A 438 -20.29 3.29 3.22
C ASN A 438 -19.15 2.45 3.82
N ILE A 439 -18.44 2.95 4.84
CA ILE A 439 -17.39 2.20 5.55
C ILE A 439 -17.89 0.95 6.28
N ASP A 440 -19.21 0.84 6.55
CA ASP A 440 -19.78 -0.30 7.26
C ASP A 440 -20.02 -1.52 6.34
N ILE A 441 -19.89 -1.34 5.02
CA ILE A 441 -20.16 -2.40 4.04
C ILE A 441 -19.13 -3.53 4.13
N ALA A 442 -17.83 -3.25 4.00
CA ALA A 442 -16.80 -4.28 4.07
C ALA A 442 -16.82 -5.11 5.37
N PRO A 443 -16.87 -4.51 6.59
CA PRO A 443 -16.97 -5.30 7.81
C PRO A 443 -18.25 -6.15 7.85
N THR A 444 -19.37 -5.65 7.33
CA THR A 444 -20.62 -6.42 7.25
C THR A 444 -20.50 -7.60 6.28
N VAL A 445 -19.96 -7.38 5.08
CA VAL A 445 -19.72 -8.44 4.09
C VAL A 445 -18.72 -9.48 4.63
N ALA A 446 -17.60 -9.03 5.22
CA ALA A 446 -16.61 -9.92 5.83
C ALA A 446 -17.21 -10.75 6.96
N TRP A 447 -18.07 -10.15 7.78
CA TRP A 447 -18.78 -10.87 8.83
C TRP A 447 -19.71 -11.95 8.26
N LEU A 448 -20.48 -11.65 7.20
CA LEU A 448 -21.37 -12.61 6.52
C LEU A 448 -20.59 -13.76 5.84
N LEU A 449 -19.42 -13.46 5.24
CA LEU A 449 -18.58 -14.44 4.56
C LEU A 449 -17.58 -15.13 5.49
N ASN A 450 -17.63 -14.85 6.79
CA ASN A 450 -16.72 -15.39 7.80
C ASN A 450 -15.22 -15.05 7.59
N LEU A 451 -14.91 -13.95 6.90
CA LEU A 451 -13.55 -13.47 6.71
C LEU A 451 -13.02 -12.79 7.98
N ASN A 452 -11.73 -12.97 8.23
CA ASN A 452 -10.98 -12.21 9.24
C ASN A 452 -10.71 -10.78 8.74
N PRO A 453 -10.69 -9.79 9.64
CA PRO A 453 -10.42 -8.41 9.27
C PRO A 453 -8.99 -8.25 8.73
N PRO A 454 -8.73 -7.18 7.94
CA PRO A 454 -7.37 -6.83 7.52
C PRO A 454 -6.49 -6.40 8.70
N PRO A 455 -5.16 -6.34 8.54
CA PRO A 455 -4.26 -5.78 9.53
C PRO A 455 -4.72 -4.39 10.01
N GLY A 456 -4.73 -4.18 11.32
CA GLY A 456 -5.21 -2.93 11.93
C GLY A 456 -6.74 -2.84 12.08
N GLY A 457 -7.51 -3.81 11.59
CA GLY A 457 -8.97 -3.86 11.72
C GLY A 457 -9.70 -2.78 10.94
N TYR A 458 -11.03 -2.90 10.85
CA TYR A 458 -11.94 -1.96 10.20
C TYR A 458 -12.16 -0.68 11.02
N ASP A 459 -12.44 0.42 10.34
CA ASP A 459 -12.98 1.63 10.98
C ASP A 459 -14.51 1.61 11.01
N GLY A 460 -15.14 0.97 10.01
CA GLY A 460 -16.58 0.73 9.97
C GLY A 460 -17.02 -0.36 10.93
N ARG A 461 -18.31 -0.36 11.26
CA ARG A 461 -18.96 -1.38 12.11
C ARG A 461 -19.70 -2.41 11.27
N VAL A 462 -19.96 -3.56 11.87
CA VAL A 462 -20.92 -4.52 11.30
C VAL A 462 -22.33 -3.98 11.54
N LEU A 463 -23.14 -3.90 10.48
CA LEU A 463 -24.56 -3.53 10.51
C LEU A 463 -25.43 -4.66 11.06
N SER A 464 -25.10 -5.13 12.26
CA SER A 464 -25.64 -6.34 12.87
C SER A 464 -27.15 -6.29 13.15
N GLU A 465 -27.72 -5.10 13.28
CA GLU A 465 -29.15 -4.85 13.51
C GLU A 465 -30.04 -5.40 12.39
N ALA A 466 -29.53 -5.42 11.16
CA ALA A 466 -30.23 -6.00 10.00
C ALA A 466 -30.28 -7.54 10.02
N PHE A 467 -29.66 -8.20 11.00
CA PHE A 467 -29.51 -9.65 11.04
C PHE A 467 -29.95 -10.24 12.40
N ALA A 468 -30.77 -11.28 12.36
CA ALA A 468 -31.16 -12.05 13.55
C ALA A 468 -30.03 -12.97 14.05
N ARG A 469 -29.15 -13.40 13.13
CA ARG A 469 -28.03 -14.31 13.40
C ARG A 469 -26.96 -14.19 12.33
N ARG A 470 -25.78 -14.76 12.61
CA ARG A 470 -24.69 -14.91 11.64
C ARG A 470 -24.89 -16.20 10.84
N PRO A 471 -24.67 -16.21 9.52
CA PRO A 471 -24.71 -17.43 8.70
C PRO A 471 -23.51 -18.35 8.95
N ASP A 472 -23.66 -19.62 8.61
CA ASP A 472 -22.56 -20.59 8.51
C ASP A 472 -21.70 -20.31 7.25
N PRO A 473 -20.39 -20.63 7.25
CA PRO A 473 -19.55 -20.43 6.08
C PRO A 473 -19.87 -21.45 4.98
N ARG A 474 -20.28 -20.99 3.79
CA ARG A 474 -20.42 -21.83 2.59
C ARG A 474 -19.07 -22.41 2.14
N VAL A 475 -18.05 -21.56 2.17
CA VAL A 475 -16.66 -21.90 1.87
C VAL A 475 -15.83 -21.72 3.15
N PRO A 476 -15.08 -22.74 3.59
CA PRO A 476 -14.23 -22.62 4.75
C PRO A 476 -13.20 -21.50 4.58
N VAL A 477 -13.11 -20.63 5.57
CA VAL A 477 -12.04 -19.64 5.67
C VAL A 477 -10.83 -20.31 6.30
N VAL A 478 -9.68 -20.17 5.66
CA VAL A 478 -8.40 -20.58 6.21
C VAL A 478 -8.05 -19.58 7.30
N ASP A 479 -8.05 -20.04 8.54
CA ASP A 479 -7.46 -19.29 9.64
C ASP A 479 -5.97 -19.16 9.28
N VAL A 480 -5.47 -17.94 9.06
CA VAL A 480 -4.04 -17.70 8.87
C VAL A 480 -3.50 -17.21 10.21
N PRO A 481 -3.24 -18.12 11.18
CA PRO A 481 -2.67 -17.71 12.45
C PRO A 481 -1.30 -17.06 12.17
N ASN A 482 -1.11 -15.89 12.77
CA ASN A 482 0.10 -15.08 12.71
C ASN A 482 0.40 -14.59 11.28
N VAL A 483 0.01 -13.38 10.93
CA VAL A 483 0.63 -12.63 9.82
C VAL A 483 1.92 -12.00 10.36
N PRO A 484 3.08 -12.13 9.68
CA PRO A 484 4.28 -11.41 10.11
C PRO A 484 3.99 -9.90 10.15
N ARG A 485 4.58 -9.18 11.10
CA ARG A 485 4.57 -7.73 11.07
C ARG A 485 5.47 -7.25 9.94
N TYR A 486 5.01 -6.29 9.15
CA TYR A 486 5.83 -5.63 8.14
C TYR A 486 6.25 -4.26 8.64
N ARG A 487 7.54 -3.94 8.55
CA ARG A 487 8.09 -2.63 8.88
C ARG A 487 9.02 -2.18 7.79
N GLU A 488 9.24 -0.88 7.72
CA GLU A 488 10.19 -0.27 6.80
C GLU A 488 11.28 0.45 7.58
N ALA A 489 12.53 0.25 7.15
CA ALA A 489 13.69 1.03 7.55
C ALA A 489 14.24 1.70 6.29
N ALA A 490 13.79 2.91 6.02
CA ALA A 490 14.15 3.67 4.82
C ALA A 490 14.18 5.17 5.09
N GLY A 491 14.92 5.89 4.27
CA GLY A 491 14.75 7.33 4.08
C GLY A 491 15.08 7.71 2.64
N ASP A 492 14.99 9.01 2.32
CA ASP A 492 15.19 9.52 0.96
C ASP A 492 16.64 9.36 0.43
N SER A 493 17.55 8.93 1.30
CA SER A 493 18.95 8.67 0.97
C SER A 493 19.46 7.45 1.72
N ARG A 494 20.55 6.85 1.22
CA ARG A 494 21.26 5.75 1.90
C ARG A 494 21.76 6.13 3.30
N GLN A 495 22.05 7.42 3.50
CA GLN A 495 22.42 7.97 4.80
C GLN A 495 21.22 7.89 5.76
N ALA A 496 20.06 8.39 5.32
CA ALA A 496 18.83 8.33 6.08
C ALA A 496 18.38 6.87 6.35
N THR A 497 18.52 5.96 5.39
CA THR A 497 18.29 4.53 5.60
C THR A 497 19.21 3.95 6.68
N SER A 498 20.51 4.30 6.67
CA SER A 498 21.43 3.84 7.73
C SER A 498 21.08 4.38 9.12
N VAL A 499 20.54 5.61 9.20
CA VAL A 499 20.02 6.19 10.45
C VAL A 499 18.75 5.46 10.89
N ALA A 500 17.81 5.16 9.98
CA ALA A 500 16.59 4.42 10.31
C ALA A 500 16.90 3.02 10.87
N LEU A 501 17.90 2.32 10.29
CA LEU A 501 18.40 1.04 10.79
C LEU A 501 19.07 1.16 12.17
N SER A 502 19.80 2.26 12.42
CA SER A 502 20.39 2.54 13.73
C SER A 502 19.31 2.77 14.79
N MET A 503 18.30 3.59 14.51
CA MET A 503 17.17 3.82 15.42
C MET A 503 16.35 2.55 15.66
N MET A 504 16.28 1.64 14.68
CA MET A 504 15.62 0.34 14.85
C MET A 504 16.38 -0.57 15.83
N ALA A 505 17.71 -0.64 15.72
CA ALA A 505 18.54 -1.44 16.61
C ALA A 505 18.70 -0.81 18.01
N PHE A 506 18.72 0.52 18.07
CA PHE A 506 18.97 1.32 19.27
C PHE A 506 17.89 2.40 19.45
N PRO A 507 16.63 2.00 19.76
CA PRO A 507 15.52 2.94 19.91
C PRO A 507 15.75 3.94 21.05
N GLU A 508 16.33 3.46 22.15
CA GLU A 508 16.76 4.29 23.27
C GLU A 508 18.26 4.59 23.13
N ALA A 509 18.67 5.86 23.28
CA ALA A 509 20.08 6.23 23.23
C ALA A 509 20.83 6.00 24.54
N THR A 510 20.09 6.01 25.66
CA THR A 510 20.64 5.82 27.00
C THR A 510 19.88 4.71 27.73
N ASP A 511 20.58 3.99 28.61
CA ASP A 511 19.96 3.04 29.52
C ASP A 511 19.15 3.76 30.63
N ALA A 512 18.51 2.99 31.51
CA ALA A 512 17.70 3.51 32.61
C ALA A 512 18.48 4.37 33.62
N ASP A 513 19.80 4.25 33.64
CA ASP A 513 20.71 5.00 34.51
C ASP A 513 21.30 6.24 33.80
N GLY A 514 20.96 6.46 32.53
CA GLY A 514 21.39 7.59 31.72
C GLY A 514 22.75 7.41 31.05
N ASN A 515 23.30 6.19 31.00
CA ASN A 515 24.55 5.91 30.28
C ASN A 515 24.26 5.62 28.80
N PRO A 516 25.14 6.00 27.86
CA PRO A 516 24.98 5.64 26.45
C PRO A 516 24.88 4.12 26.25
N VAL A 517 23.86 3.66 25.51
CA VAL A 517 23.72 2.23 25.18
C VAL A 517 24.71 1.79 24.11
N VAL A 518 25.15 2.74 23.27
CA VAL A 518 26.15 2.54 22.23
C VAL A 518 27.43 3.23 22.66
N SER A 519 28.51 2.46 22.77
CA SER A 519 29.85 3.02 23.05
C SER A 519 30.63 3.37 21.77
N THR A 520 30.30 2.72 20.66
CA THR A 520 31.07 2.80 19.41
C THR A 520 30.15 2.96 18.21
N VAL A 521 30.49 3.83 17.27
CA VAL A 521 29.86 3.89 15.94
C VAL A 521 30.89 3.56 14.87
N VAL A 522 30.51 2.77 13.88
CA VAL A 522 31.32 2.54 12.69
C VAL A 522 30.77 3.42 11.57
N LEU A 523 31.63 4.23 10.95
CA LEU A 523 31.28 5.16 9.88
C LEU A 523 32.04 4.79 8.61
N ALA A 524 31.30 4.63 7.52
CA ALA A 524 31.85 4.32 6.20
C ALA A 524 31.33 5.29 5.12
N SER A 525 31.98 5.27 3.95
CA SER A 525 31.50 6.00 2.78
C SER A 525 30.17 5.43 2.30
N GLY A 526 29.19 6.29 2.09
CA GLY A 526 27.97 5.95 1.35
C GLY A 526 28.19 5.93 -0.17
N ASP A 527 29.22 6.59 -0.68
CA ASP A 527 29.44 6.76 -2.13
C ASP A 527 30.09 5.53 -2.78
N THR A 528 30.84 4.75 -2.00
CA THR A 528 31.52 3.53 -2.44
C THR A 528 31.36 2.41 -1.43
N PHE A 529 31.36 1.16 -1.89
CA PHE A 529 31.16 -0.03 -1.05
C PHE A 529 32.41 -0.71 -0.47
N PRO A 530 33.61 -0.69 -1.10
CA PRO A 530 34.63 -1.71 -0.80
C PRO A 530 35.12 -1.74 0.65
N ASP A 531 35.28 -0.58 1.25
CA ASP A 531 35.79 -0.45 2.62
C ASP A 531 34.74 -0.89 3.66
N ALA A 532 33.45 -0.73 3.35
CA ALA A 532 32.34 -1.09 4.25
C ALA A 532 32.03 -2.60 4.28
N LEU A 533 32.41 -3.36 3.24
CA LEU A 533 32.07 -4.80 3.14
C LEU A 533 32.62 -5.63 4.30
N ALA A 534 33.78 -5.25 4.84
CA ALA A 534 34.40 -5.94 5.96
C ALA A 534 34.05 -5.30 7.33
N ALA A 535 33.18 -4.29 7.36
CA ALA A 535 32.87 -3.53 8.58
C ALA A 535 31.76 -4.14 9.44
N THR A 536 30.93 -5.03 8.91
CA THR A 536 29.84 -5.68 9.67
C THR A 536 30.34 -6.37 10.95
N PRO A 537 31.41 -7.21 10.92
CA PRO A 537 31.93 -7.82 12.15
C PRO A 537 32.41 -6.79 13.18
N LEU A 538 33.02 -5.68 12.72
CA LEU A 538 33.46 -4.59 13.61
C LEU A 538 32.29 -3.90 14.30
N ALA A 539 31.24 -3.58 13.56
CA ALA A 539 30.03 -2.96 14.10
C ALA A 539 29.37 -3.86 15.16
N VAL A 540 29.20 -5.15 14.84
CA VAL A 540 28.60 -6.12 15.76
C VAL A 540 29.47 -6.36 17.00
N ALA A 541 30.78 -6.58 16.83
CA ALA A 541 31.70 -6.81 17.94
C ALA A 541 31.80 -5.60 18.88
N SER A 542 31.63 -4.39 18.34
CA SER A 542 31.62 -3.14 19.11
C SER A 542 30.24 -2.79 19.69
N GLY A 543 29.20 -3.57 19.38
CA GLY A 543 27.83 -3.33 19.83
C GLY A 543 27.22 -2.03 19.30
N GLY A 544 27.58 -1.62 18.08
CA GLY A 544 27.22 -0.31 17.52
C GLY A 544 26.79 -0.34 16.05
N PRO A 545 26.13 0.72 15.56
CA PRO A 545 25.63 0.74 14.19
C PRO A 545 26.75 0.99 13.17
N LEU A 546 26.49 0.55 11.93
CA LEU A 546 27.24 0.98 10.74
C LEU A 546 26.46 2.10 10.04
N LEU A 547 26.95 3.33 10.16
CA LEU A 547 26.38 4.50 9.50
C LEU A 547 27.13 4.82 8.20
N LEU A 548 26.42 5.43 7.25
CA LEU A 548 26.98 5.82 5.96
C LEU A 548 26.99 7.33 5.81
N THR A 549 28.02 7.90 5.20
CA THR A 549 28.10 9.35 4.93
C THR A 549 28.79 9.65 3.59
N PRO A 550 28.49 10.76 2.91
CA PRO A 550 29.21 11.16 1.69
C PRO A 550 30.72 11.30 1.95
N SER A 551 31.54 10.99 0.95
CA SER A 551 33.00 10.94 1.12
C SER A 551 33.64 12.28 1.44
N GLN A 552 32.98 13.39 1.10
CA GLN A 552 33.55 14.74 1.20
C GLN A 552 33.05 15.54 2.41
N ALA A 553 31.90 15.18 2.99
CA ALA A 553 31.28 15.91 4.09
C ALA A 553 30.41 14.99 4.95
N LEU A 554 30.41 15.22 6.26
CA LEU A 554 29.54 14.51 7.19
C LEU A 554 28.09 14.97 6.97
N ASP A 555 27.26 14.03 6.54
CA ASP A 555 25.81 14.21 6.39
C ASP A 555 25.17 14.65 7.72
N SER A 556 24.24 15.60 7.64
CA SER A 556 23.62 16.20 8.83
C SER A 556 22.74 15.22 9.61
N ALA A 557 22.03 14.31 8.95
CA ALA A 557 21.22 13.30 9.63
C ALA A 557 22.11 12.29 10.36
N VAL A 558 23.24 11.93 9.75
CA VAL A 558 24.25 11.06 10.36
C VAL A 558 24.92 11.74 11.54
N ALA A 559 25.25 13.02 11.42
CA ALA A 559 25.79 13.81 12.53
C ALA A 559 24.82 13.87 13.71
N ALA A 560 23.53 14.10 13.43
CA ALA A 560 22.47 14.10 14.44
C ALA A 560 22.32 12.72 15.11
N GLU A 561 22.44 11.63 14.36
CA GLU A 561 22.38 10.28 14.92
C GLU A 561 23.60 9.94 15.79
N ILE A 562 24.81 10.32 15.37
CA ILE A 562 26.02 10.20 16.20
C ILE A 562 25.84 11.00 17.51
N GLN A 563 25.29 12.21 17.44
CA GLN A 563 25.00 13.00 18.64
C GLN A 563 23.94 12.34 19.52
N ARG A 564 22.87 11.80 18.93
CA ARG A 564 21.81 11.08 19.65
C ARG A 564 22.39 9.92 20.44
N LEU A 565 23.20 9.08 19.79
CA LEU A 565 23.84 7.92 20.40
C LEU A 565 24.94 8.29 21.40
N SER A 566 25.57 9.46 21.24
CA SER A 566 26.66 9.95 22.10
C SER A 566 27.76 8.90 22.37
N PRO A 567 28.35 8.27 21.32
CA PRO A 567 29.35 7.24 21.49
C PRO A 567 30.67 7.83 22.02
N THR A 568 31.46 7.01 22.71
CA THR A 568 32.82 7.39 23.11
C THR A 568 33.81 7.27 21.95
N THR A 569 33.57 6.32 21.05
CA THR A 569 34.46 6.02 19.92
C THR A 569 33.74 6.04 18.58
N VAL A 570 34.36 6.60 17.54
CA VAL A 570 33.93 6.46 16.15
C VAL A 570 35.06 5.85 15.32
N TYR A 571 34.80 4.71 14.68
CA TYR A 571 35.70 4.11 13.69
C TYR A 571 35.38 4.66 12.30
N LEU A 572 36.36 5.29 11.65
CA LEU A 572 36.29 5.69 10.24
C LEU A 572 36.88 4.56 9.40
N VAL A 573 36.05 3.87 8.64
CA VAL A 573 36.49 2.74 7.80
C VAL A 573 36.74 3.23 6.37
N GLY A 574 38.01 3.17 5.96
CA GLY A 574 38.48 3.64 4.67
C GLY A 574 39.48 4.80 4.76
N GLY A 575 40.30 4.92 3.72
CA GLY A 575 41.31 5.98 3.60
C GLY A 575 40.70 7.38 3.41
N GLU A 576 41.55 8.40 3.32
CA GLU A 576 41.12 9.79 3.16
C GLU A 576 40.33 10.07 1.86
N THR A 577 40.46 9.21 0.86
CA THR A 577 39.63 9.29 -0.37
C THR A 577 38.20 8.82 -0.13
N ALA A 578 38.01 7.84 0.75
CA ALA A 578 36.70 7.30 1.10
C ALA A 578 36.00 8.17 2.15
N LEU A 579 36.75 8.70 3.12
CA LEU A 579 36.26 9.62 4.13
C LEU A 579 37.29 10.73 4.32
N SER A 580 37.00 11.91 3.78
CA SER A 580 37.94 13.03 3.77
C SER A 580 38.37 13.46 5.18
N PRO A 581 39.52 14.17 5.31
CA PRO A 581 39.90 14.80 6.57
C PRO A 581 38.84 15.78 7.10
N ALA A 582 37.97 16.32 6.24
CA ALA A 582 36.86 17.18 6.66
C ALA A 582 35.76 16.36 7.37
N VAL A 583 35.47 15.14 6.92
CA VAL A 583 34.55 14.22 7.61
C VAL A 583 35.11 13.88 9.00
N GLU A 584 36.40 13.51 9.08
CA GLU A 584 37.06 13.18 10.35
C GLU A 584 37.02 14.37 11.33
N SER A 585 37.33 15.58 10.84
CA SER A 585 37.27 16.81 11.64
C SER A 585 35.84 17.12 12.10
N ALA A 586 34.83 16.90 11.25
CA ALA A 586 33.44 17.11 11.59
C ALA A 586 32.96 16.14 12.67
N VAL A 587 33.32 14.86 12.58
CA VAL A 587 33.01 13.84 13.59
C VAL A 587 33.65 14.19 14.93
N ALA A 588 34.94 14.55 14.94
CA ALA A 588 35.62 15.00 16.16
C ALA A 588 34.95 16.24 16.77
N GLY A 589 34.42 17.14 15.92
CA GLY A 589 33.66 18.32 16.33
C GLY A 589 32.32 18.03 17.02
N LEU A 590 31.81 16.80 16.97
CA LEU A 590 30.58 16.39 17.67
C LEU A 590 30.80 16.08 19.16
N GLY A 591 32.05 16.08 19.64
CA GLY A 591 32.38 15.80 21.04
C GLY A 591 32.67 14.33 21.36
N VAL A 592 32.89 13.50 20.35
CA VAL A 592 33.35 12.10 20.50
C VAL A 592 34.77 12.09 21.08
N GLU A 593 35.04 11.22 22.05
CA GLU A 593 36.35 11.17 22.72
C GLU A 593 37.46 10.66 21.81
N THR A 594 37.17 9.61 21.04
CA THR A 594 38.14 8.94 20.17
C THR A 594 37.61 8.77 18.76
N VAL A 595 38.37 9.23 17.77
CA VAL A 595 38.11 8.98 16.35
C VAL A 595 39.29 8.16 15.80
N THR A 596 39.02 6.94 15.34
CA THR A 596 40.06 6.01 14.88
C THR A 596 39.81 5.64 13.42
N ARG A 597 40.79 5.90 12.55
CA ARG A 597 40.71 5.51 11.15
C ARG A 597 41.33 4.14 10.90
N LEU A 598 40.55 3.24 10.30
CA LEU A 598 40.98 1.92 9.87
C LEU A 598 41.07 1.91 8.33
N ALA A 599 42.29 1.89 7.81
CA ALA A 599 42.54 1.99 6.37
C ALA A 599 43.87 1.32 5.99
N GLY A 600 43.95 0.83 4.75
CA GLY A 600 45.21 0.51 4.09
C GLY A 600 45.29 1.16 2.71
N ASP A 601 46.34 0.84 1.95
CA ASP A 601 46.57 1.42 0.62
C ASP A 601 45.51 1.01 -0.44
N SER A 602 44.65 0.06 -0.10
CA SER A 602 43.57 -0.44 -0.95
C SER A 602 42.46 -1.06 -0.10
N ARG A 603 41.33 -1.40 -0.72
CA ARG A 603 40.21 -2.14 -0.08
C ARG A 603 40.66 -3.42 0.65
N TYR A 604 41.69 -4.09 0.14
CA TYR A 604 42.27 -5.28 0.77
C TYR A 604 43.04 -4.93 2.04
N GLY A 605 43.77 -3.81 2.02
CA GLY A 605 44.46 -3.27 3.19
C GLY A 605 43.48 -2.74 4.24
N THR A 606 42.38 -2.10 3.83
CA THR A 606 41.32 -1.69 4.75
C THR A 606 40.68 -2.89 5.45
N ALA A 607 40.32 -3.94 4.71
CA ALA A 607 39.80 -5.18 5.29
C ALA A 607 40.81 -5.83 6.27
N ALA A 608 42.10 -5.84 5.95
CA ALA A 608 43.16 -6.29 6.85
C ALA A 608 43.28 -5.44 8.12
N ALA A 609 43.13 -4.11 8.01
CA ALA A 609 43.16 -3.20 9.15
C ALA A 609 41.96 -3.43 10.09
N ILE A 610 40.76 -3.65 9.54
CA ILE A 610 39.57 -4.01 10.33
C ILE A 610 39.78 -5.36 11.04
N ALA A 611 40.29 -6.37 10.32
CA ALA A 611 40.57 -7.68 10.90
C ALA A 611 41.58 -7.60 12.05
N ALA A 612 42.63 -6.77 11.92
CA ALA A 612 43.61 -6.53 12.97
C ALA A 612 43.02 -5.84 14.21
N GLU A 613 42.08 -4.90 14.02
CA GLU A 613 41.36 -4.26 15.12
C GLU A 613 40.50 -5.26 15.89
N LEU A 614 39.75 -6.12 15.18
CA LEU A 614 38.90 -7.14 15.78
C LEU A 614 39.66 -8.09 16.72
N VAL A 615 40.83 -8.60 16.31
CA VAL A 615 41.61 -9.58 17.08
C VAL A 615 42.58 -8.98 18.08
N GLY A 616 42.59 -7.65 18.24
CA GLY A 616 43.49 -6.95 19.15
C GLY A 616 44.90 -6.80 18.59
N GLY A 617 45.16 -5.65 17.97
CA GLY A 617 46.47 -5.26 17.46
C GLY A 617 47.35 -4.52 18.49
N ALA A 618 48.33 -3.75 18.01
CA ALA A 618 49.22 -2.93 18.87
C ALA A 618 48.51 -1.80 19.65
N ALA A 619 47.21 -1.58 19.42
CA ALA A 619 46.42 -0.46 19.94
C ALA A 619 45.41 -0.83 21.05
N GLY A 620 45.16 -2.12 21.32
CA GLY A 620 44.16 -2.50 22.33
C GLY A 620 43.91 -4.02 22.43
N PRO A 621 43.10 -4.45 23.42
CA PRO A 621 42.67 -5.84 23.53
C PRO A 621 41.72 -6.23 22.38
N ALA A 622 41.61 -7.53 22.09
CA ALA A 622 40.64 -8.06 21.13
C ALA A 622 39.20 -7.68 21.51
N LEU A 623 38.36 -7.43 20.51
CA LEU A 623 36.94 -7.19 20.71
C LEU A 623 36.20 -8.49 21.09
N PRO A 624 35.04 -8.40 21.78
CA PRO A 624 34.26 -9.56 22.16
C PRO A 624 33.99 -10.50 20.98
N GLY A 625 34.32 -11.79 21.14
CA GLY A 625 34.14 -12.82 20.12
C GLY A 625 35.37 -13.10 19.24
N PHE A 626 36.46 -12.34 19.35
CA PHE A 626 37.60 -12.38 18.40
C PHE A 626 38.96 -12.76 19.04
N GLY A 627 38.95 -13.58 20.10
CA GLY A 627 40.17 -14.07 20.75
C GLY A 627 40.77 -15.33 20.09
N GLN A 628 42.03 -15.64 20.42
CA GLN A 628 42.58 -16.95 20.08
C GLN A 628 41.85 -18.05 20.86
N ASP A 629 41.59 -19.17 20.20
CA ASP A 629 41.02 -20.34 20.85
C ASP A 629 42.03 -21.02 21.81
N ALA A 630 41.59 -22.07 22.50
CA ALA A 630 42.46 -22.84 23.41
C ALA A 630 43.65 -23.53 22.70
N GLY A 631 43.61 -23.64 21.37
CA GLY A 631 44.68 -24.18 20.52
C GLY A 631 45.64 -23.12 19.96
N GLY A 632 45.38 -21.82 20.20
CA GLY A 632 46.18 -20.71 19.69
C GLY A 632 45.87 -20.32 18.24
N ALA A 633 44.76 -20.82 17.67
CA ALA A 633 44.29 -20.39 16.35
C ALA A 633 43.49 -19.09 16.47
N GLY A 634 43.62 -18.20 15.47
CA GLY A 634 42.78 -17.01 15.35
C GLY A 634 41.36 -17.33 14.86
N PRO A 635 40.50 -16.31 14.72
CA PRO A 635 39.12 -16.50 14.28
C PRO A 635 39.06 -17.08 12.86
N ASP A 636 37.97 -17.79 12.56
CA ASP A 636 37.66 -18.19 11.19
C ASP A 636 37.61 -16.96 10.27
N VAL A 637 38.03 -17.13 9.02
CA VAL A 637 38.02 -16.06 8.02
C VAL A 637 36.95 -16.34 6.97
N ILE A 638 36.17 -15.34 6.62
CA ILE A 638 35.39 -15.35 5.38
C ILE A 638 36.17 -14.55 4.33
N LEU A 639 36.52 -15.21 3.23
CA LEU A 639 37.20 -14.59 2.10
C LEU A 639 36.20 -14.35 0.97
N ALA A 640 36.08 -13.11 0.51
CA ALA A 640 35.17 -12.74 -0.57
C ALA A 640 35.88 -11.89 -1.63
N SER A 641 35.26 -11.76 -2.81
CA SER A 641 35.79 -10.87 -3.84
C SER A 641 35.76 -9.42 -3.37
N GLY A 642 36.88 -8.70 -3.53
CA GLY A 642 36.92 -7.27 -3.35
C GLY A 642 36.47 -6.50 -4.58
N GLU A 643 36.31 -7.14 -5.75
CA GLU A 643 35.99 -6.46 -7.02
C GLU A 643 34.48 -6.24 -7.21
N ASN A 644 33.64 -7.02 -6.51
CA ASN A 644 32.19 -6.90 -6.51
C ASN A 644 31.63 -7.08 -5.09
N PHE A 645 30.41 -6.63 -4.82
CA PHE A 645 29.85 -6.53 -3.46
C PHE A 645 28.96 -7.70 -2.97
N PRO A 646 28.15 -8.39 -3.80
CA PRO A 646 27.02 -9.17 -3.28
C PRO A 646 27.41 -10.30 -2.32
N ASP A 647 28.49 -11.02 -2.61
CA ASP A 647 28.91 -12.19 -1.82
C ASP A 647 29.48 -11.77 -0.45
N ALA A 648 30.31 -10.72 -0.43
CA ALA A 648 30.84 -10.16 0.81
C ALA A 648 29.74 -9.54 1.69
N LEU A 649 28.75 -8.91 1.05
CA LEU A 649 27.60 -8.33 1.75
C LEU A 649 26.74 -9.42 2.42
N ALA A 650 26.41 -10.48 1.68
CA ALA A 650 25.62 -11.60 2.21
C ALA A 650 26.36 -12.38 3.31
N ALA A 651 27.69 -12.30 3.35
CA ALA A 651 28.52 -12.92 4.37
C ALA A 651 28.52 -12.17 5.73
N GLY A 652 28.07 -10.92 5.77
CA GLY A 652 28.07 -10.08 6.98
C GLY A 652 27.43 -10.77 8.20
N PRO A 653 26.16 -11.19 8.13
CA PRO A 653 25.50 -11.91 9.22
C PRO A 653 26.20 -13.22 9.62
N LEU A 654 26.71 -13.99 8.65
CA LEU A 654 27.47 -15.21 8.94
C LEU A 654 28.77 -14.91 9.70
N ALA A 655 29.41 -13.79 9.37
CA ALA A 655 30.60 -13.33 10.05
C ALA A 655 30.28 -12.92 11.50
N ALA A 656 29.16 -12.24 11.70
CA ALA A 656 28.68 -11.79 13.00
C ALA A 656 28.36 -12.96 13.95
N VAL A 657 27.58 -13.96 13.51
CA VAL A 657 27.15 -15.09 14.35
C VAL A 657 28.34 -15.94 14.82
N GLY A 658 29.41 -16.04 14.02
CA GLY A 658 30.55 -16.90 14.33
C GLY A 658 31.81 -16.20 14.84
N GLY A 659 31.78 -14.89 15.11
CA GLY A 659 32.99 -14.15 15.48
C GLY A 659 34.08 -14.23 14.40
N ARG A 660 33.69 -14.13 13.13
CA ARG A 660 34.59 -14.29 11.97
C ARG A 660 34.96 -12.94 11.39
N VAL A 661 36.17 -12.88 10.83
CA VAL A 661 36.63 -11.68 10.11
C VAL A 661 36.35 -11.83 8.62
N ILE A 662 36.06 -10.72 7.95
CA ILE A 662 35.90 -10.70 6.49
C ILE A 662 37.18 -10.13 5.88
N LEU A 663 37.81 -10.90 4.99
CA LEU A 663 38.91 -10.44 4.15
C LEU A 663 38.48 -10.41 2.69
N LEU A 664 39.12 -9.53 1.92
CA LEU A 664 38.84 -9.36 0.49
C LEU A 664 39.99 -9.90 -0.37
N THR A 665 39.68 -10.40 -1.57
CA THR A 665 40.68 -10.87 -2.54
C THR A 665 40.38 -10.41 -3.96
N ARG A 666 41.34 -10.51 -4.89
CA ARG A 666 41.03 -10.48 -6.33
C ARG A 666 40.48 -11.85 -6.76
N PRO A 667 39.78 -11.93 -7.90
CA PRO A 667 39.25 -13.19 -8.39
C PRO A 667 40.32 -14.27 -8.62
N ASP A 668 41.50 -13.89 -9.10
CA ASP A 668 42.55 -14.81 -9.55
C ASP A 668 43.85 -14.72 -8.74
N GLU A 669 43.91 -13.85 -7.74
CA GLU A 669 45.13 -13.59 -6.96
C GLU A 669 44.80 -13.17 -5.53
N LEU A 670 45.57 -13.66 -4.55
CA LEU A 670 45.56 -13.15 -3.18
C LEU A 670 46.45 -11.89 -3.08
N PRO A 671 45.90 -10.70 -2.82
CA PRO A 671 46.71 -9.50 -2.63
C PRO A 671 47.65 -9.65 -1.42
N GLU A 672 48.82 -9.00 -1.47
CA GLU A 672 49.83 -9.05 -0.40
C GLU A 672 49.25 -8.71 0.97
N ALA A 673 48.41 -7.68 1.06
CA ALA A 673 47.75 -7.29 2.31
C ALA A 673 46.85 -8.39 2.89
N THR A 674 46.12 -9.10 2.02
CA THR A 674 45.25 -10.22 2.40
C THR A 674 46.07 -11.42 2.84
N ALA A 675 47.13 -11.75 2.11
CA ALA A 675 48.04 -12.84 2.47
C ALA A 675 48.75 -12.58 3.81
N ALA A 676 49.19 -11.35 4.06
CA ALA A 676 49.79 -10.95 5.33
C ALA A 676 48.77 -11.02 6.49
N ALA A 677 47.53 -10.60 6.26
CA ALA A 677 46.46 -10.72 7.26
C ALA A 677 46.16 -12.18 7.60
N LEU A 678 46.01 -13.06 6.60
CA LEU A 678 45.82 -14.50 6.80
C LEU A 678 46.96 -15.13 7.62
N ALA A 679 48.21 -14.79 7.28
CA ALA A 679 49.38 -15.27 8.02
C ALA A 679 49.40 -14.77 9.47
N SER A 680 48.96 -13.52 9.72
CA SER A 680 48.89 -12.95 11.07
C SER A 680 47.76 -13.54 11.91
N LEU A 681 46.60 -13.81 11.29
CA LEU A 681 45.44 -14.37 11.95
C LEU A 681 45.62 -15.87 12.22
N ALA A 682 46.34 -16.57 11.35
CA ALA A 682 46.51 -18.03 11.39
C ALA A 682 45.17 -18.77 11.61
N PRO A 683 44.16 -18.56 10.72
CA PRO A 683 42.84 -19.15 10.89
C PRO A 683 42.88 -20.66 10.69
N SER A 684 42.14 -21.40 11.51
CA SER A 684 41.99 -22.86 11.30
C SER A 684 41.09 -23.19 10.12
N ARG A 685 40.17 -22.27 9.77
CA ARG A 685 39.22 -22.40 8.67
C ARG A 685 39.08 -21.10 7.89
N VAL A 686 38.97 -21.24 6.56
CA VAL A 686 38.61 -20.17 5.64
C VAL A 686 37.35 -20.55 4.86
N ILE A 687 36.31 -19.74 4.96
CA ILE A 687 35.09 -19.86 4.16
C ILE A 687 35.20 -18.91 2.97
N VAL A 688 35.19 -19.43 1.76
CA VAL A 688 35.15 -18.61 0.54
C VAL A 688 33.71 -18.31 0.18
N ALA A 689 33.30 -17.05 0.28
CA ALA A 689 31.99 -16.56 -0.13
C ALA A 689 32.04 -16.16 -1.62
N GLY A 690 31.30 -16.90 -2.45
CA GLY A 690 31.24 -16.69 -3.89
C GLY A 690 31.70 -17.88 -4.72
N GLY A 691 31.15 -17.97 -5.93
CA GLY A 691 31.51 -18.99 -6.92
C GLY A 691 32.91 -18.79 -7.52
N PRO A 692 33.39 -19.73 -8.36
CA PRO A 692 34.72 -19.66 -8.98
C PRO A 692 35.00 -18.40 -9.81
N ALA A 693 33.96 -17.73 -10.33
CA ALA A 693 34.12 -16.47 -11.05
C ALA A 693 34.44 -15.28 -10.12
N ALA A 694 33.99 -15.33 -8.87
CA ALA A 694 34.23 -14.30 -7.87
C ALA A 694 35.56 -14.52 -7.13
N VAL A 695 35.87 -15.79 -6.82
CA VAL A 695 37.13 -16.26 -6.23
C VAL A 695 37.50 -17.60 -6.87
N SER A 696 38.51 -17.61 -7.71
CA SER A 696 38.94 -18.77 -8.50
C SER A 696 39.49 -19.91 -7.65
N ASP A 697 39.47 -21.12 -8.20
CA ASP A 697 40.03 -22.30 -7.52
C ASP A 697 41.55 -22.18 -7.27
N ALA A 698 42.26 -21.39 -8.08
CA ALA A 698 43.68 -21.10 -7.83
C ALA A 698 43.90 -20.36 -6.50
N VAL A 699 42.99 -19.46 -6.13
CA VAL A 699 43.03 -18.80 -4.81
C VAL A 699 42.75 -19.80 -3.70
N LEU A 700 41.81 -20.73 -3.88
CA LEU A 700 41.52 -21.78 -2.87
C LEU A 700 42.71 -22.72 -2.68
N GLU A 701 43.34 -23.16 -3.77
CA GLU A 701 44.54 -24.00 -3.73
C GLU A 701 45.69 -23.32 -2.97
N ALA A 702 45.83 -21.99 -3.11
CA ALA A 702 46.82 -21.22 -2.36
C ALA A 702 46.53 -21.16 -0.85
N LEU A 703 45.26 -21.23 -0.44
CA LEU A 703 44.84 -21.18 0.98
C LEU A 703 44.88 -22.57 1.65
N ALA A 704 44.59 -23.62 0.90
CA ALA A 704 44.46 -24.99 1.41
C ALA A 704 45.76 -25.58 1.98
N ALA A 705 46.90 -24.93 1.75
CA ALA A 705 48.17 -25.29 2.38
C ALA A 705 48.18 -25.03 3.89
N ASP A 706 47.41 -24.04 4.35
CA ASP A 706 47.54 -23.47 5.69
C ASP A 706 46.22 -23.51 6.52
N ALA A 707 45.06 -23.78 5.91
CA ALA A 707 43.76 -23.84 6.58
C ALA A 707 42.77 -24.85 5.95
N ASP A 708 41.71 -25.21 6.68
CA ASP A 708 40.54 -25.91 6.14
C ASP A 708 39.72 -24.95 5.28
N VAL A 709 39.56 -25.22 3.98
CA VAL A 709 38.91 -24.29 3.03
C VAL A 709 37.57 -24.84 2.56
N GLU A 710 36.49 -24.12 2.85
CA GLU A 710 35.12 -24.43 2.40
C GLU A 710 34.64 -23.33 1.45
N ARG A 711 34.00 -23.68 0.33
CA ARG A 711 33.35 -22.70 -0.56
C ARG A 711 31.84 -22.68 -0.34
N LEU A 712 31.28 -21.50 -0.13
CA LEU A 712 29.86 -21.21 -0.19
C LEU A 712 29.60 -20.26 -1.37
N GLY A 713 29.32 -20.84 -2.54
CA GLY A 713 29.11 -20.09 -3.78
C GLY A 713 28.14 -20.81 -4.71
N GLY A 714 27.07 -20.12 -5.11
CA GLY A 714 26.06 -20.61 -6.04
C GLY A 714 26.25 -20.10 -7.46
N ASP A 715 25.26 -20.37 -8.32
CA ASP A 715 25.28 -19.98 -9.75
C ASP A 715 25.21 -18.46 -9.95
N GLY A 716 24.68 -17.74 -8.97
CA GLY A 716 24.67 -16.28 -8.93
C GLY A 716 24.69 -15.70 -7.52
N ARG A 717 24.52 -14.37 -7.43
CA ARG A 717 24.54 -13.63 -6.15
C ARG A 717 23.47 -14.10 -5.18
N PHE A 718 22.28 -14.42 -5.69
CA PHE A 718 21.15 -14.82 -4.86
C PHE A 718 21.30 -16.27 -4.35
N ASP A 719 21.86 -17.16 -5.16
CA ASP A 719 22.13 -18.54 -4.75
C ASP A 719 23.31 -18.62 -3.78
N THR A 720 24.33 -17.76 -3.97
CA THR A 720 25.39 -17.58 -2.98
C THR A 720 24.84 -17.05 -1.66
N ALA A 721 23.97 -16.03 -1.71
CA ALA A 721 23.31 -15.52 -0.52
C ALA A 721 22.47 -16.60 0.18
N ALA A 722 21.75 -17.45 -0.56
CA ALA A 722 21.00 -18.57 0.01
C ALA A 722 21.89 -19.52 0.83
N LEU A 723 23.05 -19.93 0.28
CA LEU A 723 24.01 -20.80 0.97
C LEU A 723 24.55 -20.15 2.26
N LEU A 724 24.82 -18.85 2.22
CA LEU A 724 25.29 -18.09 3.38
C LEU A 724 24.19 -17.92 4.44
N MET A 725 22.95 -17.66 4.02
CA MET A 725 21.77 -17.61 4.89
C MET A 725 21.55 -18.95 5.59
N GLU A 726 21.51 -20.05 4.84
CA GLU A 726 21.37 -21.39 5.42
C GLU A 726 22.48 -21.73 6.40
N ARG A 727 23.72 -21.32 6.10
CA ARG A 727 24.83 -21.51 7.02
C ARG A 727 24.63 -20.71 8.30
N THR A 728 24.22 -19.45 8.19
CA THR A 728 23.95 -18.55 9.33
C THR A 728 22.87 -19.16 10.23
N ILE A 729 21.77 -19.63 9.63
CA ILE A 729 20.65 -20.28 10.35
C ILE A 729 21.14 -21.52 11.09
N ARG A 730 21.93 -22.39 10.44
CA ARG A 730 22.47 -23.61 11.04
C ARG A 730 23.38 -23.33 12.24
N GLU A 731 24.02 -22.17 12.24
CA GLU A 731 24.92 -21.73 13.30
C GLU A 731 24.24 -20.86 14.38
N GLY A 732 22.91 -20.73 14.35
CA GLY A 732 22.14 -20.10 15.41
C GLY A 732 21.58 -18.72 15.07
N GLY A 733 21.62 -18.30 13.81
CA GLY A 733 20.84 -17.14 13.34
C GLY A 733 19.33 -17.37 13.51
N LEU A 734 18.62 -16.34 13.93
CA LEU A 734 17.17 -16.35 14.08
C LEU A 734 16.48 -16.41 12.72
N THR A 735 15.40 -17.18 12.65
CA THR A 735 14.59 -17.39 11.43
C THR A 735 13.25 -16.68 11.47
N ASP A 736 12.91 -16.01 12.58
CA ASP A 736 11.65 -15.31 12.78
C ASP A 736 11.69 -13.84 12.37
N LEU A 737 12.88 -13.29 12.05
CA LEU A 737 13.08 -11.92 11.60
C LEU A 737 13.84 -11.89 10.27
N ALA A 738 13.25 -11.29 9.24
CA ALA A 738 13.87 -11.14 7.92
C ALA A 738 14.05 -9.67 7.54
N PHE A 739 15.26 -9.27 7.17
CA PHE A 739 15.57 -7.97 6.57
C PHE A 739 15.74 -8.14 5.07
N VAL A 740 14.74 -7.68 4.32
CA VAL A 740 14.76 -7.76 2.86
C VAL A 740 15.47 -6.51 2.32
N VAL A 741 16.47 -6.73 1.47
CA VAL A 741 17.29 -5.68 0.83
C VAL A 741 17.32 -5.88 -0.67
N SER A 742 17.58 -4.82 -1.43
CA SER A 742 17.87 -4.94 -2.86
C SER A 742 19.17 -5.71 -3.07
N GLY A 743 19.15 -6.76 -3.91
CA GLY A 743 20.36 -7.46 -4.35
C GLY A 743 21.09 -6.77 -5.50
N ASP A 744 20.51 -5.72 -6.07
CA ASP A 744 21.10 -4.93 -7.17
C ASP A 744 21.87 -3.71 -6.65
N GLY A 745 21.46 -3.16 -5.49
CA GLY A 745 22.11 -2.05 -4.81
C GLY A 745 22.94 -2.50 -3.59
N PHE A 746 23.99 -1.76 -3.25
CA PHE A 746 24.86 -2.09 -2.11
C PHE A 746 24.55 -1.29 -0.84
N ALA A 747 24.11 -0.03 -0.97
CA ALA A 747 24.22 0.94 0.11
C ALA A 747 23.31 0.61 1.31
N ASP A 748 22.01 0.44 1.07
CA ASP A 748 21.05 0.08 2.13
C ASP A 748 21.39 -1.29 2.75
N ALA A 749 21.88 -2.20 1.91
CA ALA A 749 22.20 -3.56 2.29
C ALA A 749 23.46 -3.67 3.19
N LEU A 750 24.42 -2.74 3.07
CA LEU A 750 25.61 -2.68 3.95
C LEU A 750 25.23 -2.38 5.40
N ALA A 751 24.46 -1.32 5.62
CA ALA A 751 23.98 -0.95 6.95
C ALA A 751 23.08 -2.05 7.54
N ALA A 752 22.22 -2.66 6.70
CA ALA A 752 21.38 -3.77 7.12
C ALA A 752 22.17 -4.98 7.61
N GLY A 753 23.31 -5.32 6.98
CA GLY A 753 24.13 -6.44 7.42
C GLY A 753 24.60 -6.31 8.87
N ALA A 754 24.98 -5.11 9.30
CA ALA A 754 25.34 -4.84 10.70
C ALA A 754 24.13 -4.94 11.63
N THR A 755 23.00 -4.34 11.27
CA THR A 755 21.75 -4.41 12.06
C THR A 755 21.25 -5.85 12.20
N VAL A 756 21.28 -6.64 11.13
CA VAL A 756 20.95 -8.06 11.15
C VAL A 756 21.86 -8.82 12.11
N GLY A 757 23.17 -8.57 12.09
CA GLY A 757 24.11 -9.19 13.02
C GLY A 757 23.87 -8.82 14.50
N LEU A 758 23.42 -7.58 14.76
CA LEU A 758 23.07 -7.12 16.11
C LEU A 758 21.73 -7.70 16.62
N MET A 759 20.74 -7.82 15.74
CA MET A 759 19.39 -8.28 16.08
C MET A 759 19.17 -9.79 15.91
N GLY A 760 20.07 -10.46 15.18
CA GLY A 760 20.09 -11.91 15.00
C GLY A 760 19.27 -12.47 13.82
N GLY A 761 18.71 -11.65 12.93
CA GLY A 761 17.80 -12.10 11.86
C GLY A 761 18.48 -12.64 10.58
N MET A 762 17.70 -12.74 9.49
CA MET A 762 18.17 -13.07 8.14
C MET A 762 18.35 -11.83 7.28
N LEU A 763 19.47 -11.70 6.57
CA LEU A 763 19.64 -10.71 5.51
C LEU A 763 19.24 -11.35 4.17
N VAL A 764 18.18 -10.86 3.55
CA VAL A 764 17.54 -11.47 2.38
C VAL A 764 17.67 -10.55 1.17
N PRO A 765 18.72 -10.72 0.33
CA PRO A 765 18.84 -9.94 -0.89
C PRO A 765 17.87 -10.47 -1.95
N LEU A 766 17.00 -9.60 -2.45
CA LEU A 766 16.05 -9.94 -3.53
C LEU A 766 16.27 -9.05 -4.76
N SER A 767 15.95 -9.58 -5.93
CA SER A 767 15.99 -8.85 -7.19
C SER A 767 14.79 -7.89 -7.28
N PRO A 768 14.99 -6.58 -7.49
CA PRO A 768 13.91 -5.62 -7.77
C PRO A 768 12.98 -6.04 -8.92
N ALA A 769 13.47 -6.88 -9.85
CA ALA A 769 12.66 -7.43 -10.94
C ALA A 769 11.66 -8.53 -10.53
N GLY A 770 11.56 -8.88 -9.24
CA GLY A 770 10.56 -9.82 -8.71
C GLY A 770 11.14 -11.08 -8.06
N LEU A 771 10.27 -11.83 -7.36
CA LEU A 771 10.66 -12.95 -6.50
C LEU A 771 11.24 -14.13 -7.31
N ARG A 772 10.73 -14.37 -8.51
CA ARG A 772 11.29 -15.39 -9.43
C ARG A 772 12.72 -15.10 -9.86
N SER A 773 13.08 -13.83 -9.97
CA SER A 773 14.42 -13.38 -10.33
C SER A 773 15.37 -13.36 -9.12
N SER A 774 14.86 -13.64 -7.93
CA SER A 774 15.60 -13.57 -6.66
C SER A 774 16.23 -14.90 -6.25
N GLY A 775 16.21 -15.92 -7.13
CA GLY A 775 16.92 -17.20 -6.97
C GLY A 775 16.74 -17.85 -5.60
N GLY A 776 17.79 -18.54 -5.13
CA GLY A 776 17.78 -19.26 -3.87
C GLY A 776 17.49 -18.39 -2.63
N ALA A 777 17.85 -17.09 -2.63
CA ALA A 777 17.57 -16.22 -1.49
C ALA A 777 16.06 -16.04 -1.27
N GLY A 778 15.29 -15.91 -2.35
CA GLY A 778 13.83 -15.90 -2.31
C GLY A 778 13.26 -17.25 -1.84
N GLU A 779 13.85 -18.36 -2.26
CA GLU A 779 13.42 -19.70 -1.84
C GLU A 779 13.61 -19.92 -0.33
N VAL A 780 14.78 -19.58 0.22
CA VAL A 780 15.05 -19.71 1.66
C VAL A 780 14.08 -18.88 2.50
N LEU A 781 13.74 -17.65 2.06
CA LEU A 781 12.73 -16.83 2.74
C LEU A 781 11.38 -17.55 2.82
N LEU A 782 10.93 -18.13 1.73
CA LEU A 782 9.63 -18.81 1.66
C LEU A 782 9.63 -20.14 2.43
N GLU A 783 10.73 -20.88 2.44
CA GLU A 783 10.86 -22.10 3.27
C GLU A 783 10.80 -21.82 4.77
N ARG A 784 11.05 -20.58 5.18
CA ARG A 784 10.95 -20.12 6.57
C ARG A 784 9.68 -19.33 6.84
N ALA A 785 8.80 -19.23 5.84
CA ALA A 785 7.58 -18.43 5.91
C ALA A 785 6.81 -18.68 7.20
N ASP A 786 6.60 -19.93 7.64
CA ASP A 786 5.79 -20.26 8.82
C ASP A 786 6.37 -19.79 10.16
N GLY A 787 7.68 -19.55 10.23
CA GLY A 787 8.37 -19.09 11.43
C GLY A 787 8.48 -17.57 11.57
N LEU A 788 8.30 -16.80 10.48
CA LEU A 788 8.44 -15.34 10.45
C LEU A 788 7.47 -14.58 11.39
N VAL A 789 8.02 -13.89 12.38
CA VAL A 789 7.27 -12.94 13.20
C VAL A 789 7.28 -11.55 12.57
N GLU A 790 8.37 -11.19 11.89
CA GLU A 790 8.56 -9.85 11.35
C GLU A 790 9.41 -9.84 10.07
N VAL A 791 9.02 -8.99 9.13
CA VAL A 791 9.74 -8.72 7.88
C VAL A 791 10.01 -7.21 7.81
N VAL A 792 11.27 -6.84 7.65
CA VAL A 792 11.73 -5.46 7.54
C VAL A 792 12.16 -5.19 6.10
N TRP A 793 11.47 -4.28 5.43
CA TRP A 793 11.86 -3.72 4.15
C TRP A 793 12.96 -2.68 4.37
N VAL A 794 14.15 -2.92 3.82
CA VAL A 794 15.28 -2.00 3.96
C VAL A 794 15.51 -1.24 2.66
N GLY A 795 15.41 0.09 2.76
CA GLY A 795 15.40 0.99 1.61
C GLY A 795 14.00 1.17 1.05
N GLY A 796 13.76 2.34 0.44
CA GLY A 796 12.46 2.72 -0.08
C GLY A 796 11.98 1.87 -1.26
N THR A 797 10.79 2.16 -1.78
CA THR A 797 10.20 1.47 -2.93
C THR A 797 11.03 1.58 -4.21
N ALA A 798 11.95 2.54 -4.30
CA ALA A 798 12.92 2.61 -5.39
C ALA A 798 13.94 1.45 -5.36
N ALA A 799 14.35 1.00 -4.17
CA ALA A 799 15.29 -0.11 -3.99
C ALA A 799 14.58 -1.48 -4.03
N LEU A 800 13.39 -1.54 -3.43
CA LEU A 800 12.53 -2.71 -3.34
C LEU A 800 11.12 -2.34 -3.82
N PRO A 801 10.85 -2.45 -5.13
CA PRO A 801 9.57 -2.08 -5.73
C PRO A 801 8.40 -2.74 -5.02
N THR A 802 7.28 -2.02 -4.91
CA THR A 802 6.05 -2.52 -4.28
C THR A 802 5.63 -3.88 -4.84
N ASP A 803 5.72 -4.08 -6.15
CA ASP A 803 5.42 -5.36 -6.80
C ASP A 803 6.24 -6.55 -6.24
N LEU A 804 7.50 -6.32 -5.85
CA LEU A 804 8.33 -7.34 -5.22
C LEU A 804 7.89 -7.56 -3.77
N ARG A 805 7.58 -6.49 -3.03
CA ARG A 805 7.11 -6.58 -1.64
C ARG A 805 5.82 -7.41 -1.60
N ASP A 806 4.84 -7.06 -2.41
CA ASP A 806 3.55 -7.76 -2.51
C ASP A 806 3.72 -9.23 -2.88
N GLN A 807 4.62 -9.54 -3.84
CA GLN A 807 4.93 -10.92 -4.21
C GLN A 807 5.44 -11.74 -3.01
N VAL A 808 6.31 -11.15 -2.20
CA VAL A 808 6.85 -11.78 -0.99
C VAL A 808 5.78 -11.94 0.08
N GLU A 809 5.02 -10.88 0.39
CA GLU A 809 3.97 -10.92 1.42
C GLU A 809 2.90 -11.96 1.08
N ALA A 810 2.39 -11.92 -0.16
CA ALA A 810 1.41 -12.89 -0.64
C ALA A 810 1.95 -14.33 -0.57
N ARG A 811 3.24 -14.52 -0.89
CA ARG A 811 3.82 -15.87 -0.93
C ARG A 811 4.16 -16.42 0.46
N ILE A 812 4.53 -15.56 1.41
CA ILE A 812 4.65 -15.93 2.83
C ILE A 812 3.28 -16.37 3.36
N LEU A 813 2.24 -15.58 3.12
CA LEU A 813 0.87 -15.90 3.56
C LEU A 813 0.35 -17.20 2.95
N LEU A 814 0.60 -17.43 1.66
CA LEU A 814 0.20 -18.67 0.97
C LEU A 814 0.97 -19.91 1.43
N THR A 815 2.21 -19.73 1.89
CA THR A 815 2.99 -20.86 2.43
C THR A 815 2.41 -21.26 3.79
N ARG A 816 2.10 -20.27 4.63
CA ARG A 816 1.45 -20.46 5.94
C ARG A 816 0.07 -21.09 5.86
N SER A 817 -0.72 -20.77 4.84
CA SER A 817 -2.05 -21.35 4.68
C SER A 817 -2.05 -22.83 4.27
N ARG A 818 -0.88 -23.38 3.88
CA ARG A 818 -0.73 -24.78 3.43
C ARG A 818 -0.15 -25.72 4.48
N THR A 819 0.37 -25.20 5.58
CA THR A 819 0.99 -25.94 6.69
C THR A 819 0.10 -25.97 7.91
#